data_AF-A0A9D6UYF1-F1
#
_entry.id   AF-A0A9D6UYF1-F1
#
_cell.length_a   1.000
_cell.length_b   1.000
_cell.length_c   1.000
_cell.angle_alpha   90.00
_cell.angle_beta   90.00
_cell.angle_gamma   90.00
#
_symmetry.space_group_name_H-M   'P 1'
#
loop_
_entity.id
_entity.type
_entity.pdbx_description
1 polymer ?
#
loop_
_entity_poly.entity_id
_entity_poly.type
_entity_poly.pdbx_seq_one_letter_code
_entity_poly.pdbx_strand_id
1 'polypeptide(L)'
;MWVCFKEFMNRLFAGRRDAVSFPQIFEQFQALLQSHQKAMELIAGLGEKSGGDYIFDRKYLVDTIRELQDLLLRMVKGLNLIASNRYFELYQSLDRVFLPMEAELRGRLILSEAPYVISLQNAPVDNPELTGGKANTLVEIIHRIHIPVPSGFVITSAAYHRFLEYNDLEDRIHTLLEAWVSGEEQLNRAAGQIRYSILAGIIPQDLTREIMKYAHETRSTWAVRSSAYGEDGELSFAGLHESVLNVLPGEVPEVYKRVLASLYSPEALTYRLRMGMLGEEAAMSVLCQKMIESRASGVVQTVCIEQSDTDCLAIHASFGLGRTVVEGRDSLDKYLIEKHPPFRVKVKDIPRKEFVVRLASGGGEQESPLDESMQTEMSIGEETIHTLTKWAMALERYFKQPQEMEWTVDGAENCWLLQSRRLVIPEPFETTGEDICESCSGYPIIIKNTGVVAHSGVGCGPVYTVRANEDMDNFPEGAVLVTRYTAPWLAQVVPKASAIVAERGSAAGHLATIAREFRVPTLVSVEGAAAVLHDGMEITLDTHHRLIYSGQVSELLRYELLESAVFEESPEFRLLRRLLKRVAPLHLIDSQSPEFTPEGCSSAHDMIRFIHEKAIQELMDFSTGLQCFKETKVWTLLSDVPLGLKILDLGGGLAPDLTPDKVRVDDIESLPLKAVWTGLSLRDVWSTEPVDVDFKGLMSSLTRHWDATGGGAVPSGFNLAVINKIYMNLHLRLGYHFNLIDARMDDEPQHNHIYFRFVGGVTDITRRSRRAQVLAQILTAYQFHAVTKGDLVVARLLHLPKEEIGQRLQVLGALIGFTRQLDIQLRSDQDIARFIDEFFNRHAHLAQSLM
;
A
#
# COMPACT_ATOMS: atom_id res chain seq x y z
N MET A 1 28.68 3.02 56.62
CA MET A 1 28.26 2.18 55.47
C MET A 1 26.80 2.44 55.04
N TRP A 2 25.84 2.47 55.97
CA TRP A 2 24.42 2.73 55.63
C TRP A 2 24.11 4.21 55.30
N VAL A 3 24.86 5.17 55.87
CA VAL A 3 24.71 6.61 55.57
C VAL A 3 25.27 6.95 54.17
N CYS A 4 26.43 6.39 53.79
CA CYS A 4 26.97 6.55 52.42
C CYS A 4 26.09 5.86 51.36
N PHE A 5 25.43 4.74 51.67
CA PHE A 5 24.49 4.11 50.73
C PHE A 5 23.22 4.93 50.56
N LYS A 6 22.76 5.62 51.61
CA LYS A 6 21.61 6.54 51.54
C LYS A 6 21.96 7.85 50.82
N GLU A 7 23.18 8.37 50.96
CA GLU A 7 23.68 9.50 50.17
C GLU A 7 23.98 9.14 48.71
N PHE A 8 24.42 7.90 48.43
CA PHE A 8 24.62 7.38 47.08
C PHE A 8 23.27 7.10 46.37
N MET A 9 22.31 6.49 47.07
CA MET A 9 20.93 6.32 46.58
C MET A 9 20.21 7.66 46.44
N ASN A 10 20.40 8.60 47.37
CA ASN A 10 19.88 9.96 47.20
C ASN A 10 20.58 10.71 46.08
N ARG A 11 21.81 10.37 45.66
CA ARG A 11 22.46 10.93 44.45
C ARG A 11 22.05 10.25 43.15
N LEU A 12 21.71 8.95 43.18
CA LEU A 12 21.15 8.21 42.05
C LEU A 12 19.67 8.55 41.78
N PHE A 13 18.90 8.82 42.84
CA PHE A 13 17.49 9.25 42.77
C PHE A 13 17.30 10.77 42.85
N ALA A 14 18.34 11.54 43.22
CA ALA A 14 18.43 12.97 42.91
C ALA A 14 19.13 13.19 41.57
N GLY A 15 18.72 12.45 40.55
CA GLY A 15 18.60 13.08 39.25
C GLY A 15 17.68 14.27 39.45
N ARG A 16 18.25 15.48 39.56
CA ARG A 16 17.56 16.69 39.14
C ARG A 16 16.95 16.31 37.79
N ARG A 17 15.64 16.08 37.78
CA ARG A 17 14.89 16.15 36.53
C ARG A 17 15.10 17.59 36.10
N ASP A 18 16.09 17.82 35.27
CA ASP A 18 16.09 18.98 34.41
C ASP A 18 14.82 18.79 33.59
N ALA A 19 13.73 19.41 34.07
CA ALA A 19 12.44 19.34 33.44
C ALA A 19 12.64 20.02 32.09
N VAL A 20 12.77 19.22 31.03
CA VAL A 20 12.82 19.72 29.66
C VAL A 20 11.64 20.67 29.52
N SER A 21 11.92 21.92 29.19
CA SER A 21 10.88 22.94 29.21
C SER A 21 9.86 22.60 28.12
N PHE A 22 8.58 22.89 28.37
CA PHE A 22 7.53 22.64 27.38
C PHE A 22 7.83 23.27 26.00
N PRO A 23 8.41 24.49 25.89
CA PRO A 23 8.87 25.02 24.62
C PRO A 23 9.88 24.12 23.89
N GLN A 24 10.83 23.52 24.59
CA GLN A 24 11.80 22.59 23.99
C GLN A 24 11.11 21.32 23.48
N ILE A 25 10.17 20.75 24.24
CA ILE A 25 9.36 19.60 23.81
C ILE A 25 8.56 19.94 22.56
N PHE A 26 7.99 21.14 22.52
CA PHE A 26 7.22 21.63 21.40
C PHE A 26 8.07 21.88 20.14
N GLU A 27 9.26 22.45 20.28
CA GLU A 27 10.24 22.56 19.18
C GLU A 27 10.61 21.18 18.63
N GLN A 28 10.83 20.19 19.51
CA GLN A 28 11.08 18.81 19.08
C GLN A 28 9.89 18.20 18.33
N PHE A 29 8.66 18.49 18.76
CA PHE A 29 7.45 18.07 18.06
C PHE A 29 7.35 18.70 16.66
N GLN A 30 7.65 19.99 16.51
CA GLN A 30 7.68 20.64 15.20
C GLN A 30 8.76 20.06 14.27
N ALA A 31 9.96 19.81 14.79
CA ALA A 31 11.04 19.18 14.03
C ALA A 31 10.67 17.75 13.58
N LEU A 32 9.93 17.01 14.40
CA LEU A 32 9.39 15.70 14.07
C LEU A 32 8.39 15.78 12.91
N LEU A 33 7.47 16.75 12.92
CA LEU A 33 6.51 16.95 11.83
C LEU A 33 7.19 17.32 10.50
N GLN A 34 8.22 18.17 10.52
CA GLN A 34 9.00 18.49 9.33
C GLN A 34 9.74 17.25 8.78
N SER A 35 10.31 16.44 9.67
CA SER A 35 10.99 15.20 9.28
C SER A 35 10.01 14.18 8.68
N HIS A 36 8.79 14.12 9.22
CA HIS A 36 7.69 13.31 8.67
C HIS A 36 7.36 13.71 7.23
N GLN A 37 7.14 15.02 6.97
CA GLN A 37 6.83 15.50 5.63
C GLN A 37 7.93 15.15 4.62
N LYS A 38 9.19 15.42 4.97
CA LYS A 38 10.33 15.10 4.11
C LYS A 38 10.46 13.60 3.84
N ALA A 39 10.20 12.76 4.84
CA ALA A 39 10.21 11.31 4.66
C ALA A 39 9.14 10.85 3.67
N MET A 40 7.92 11.42 3.72
CA MET A 40 6.86 11.14 2.75
C MET A 40 7.24 11.57 1.33
N GLU A 41 7.92 12.71 1.17
CA GLU A 41 8.44 13.16 -0.13
C GLU A 41 9.47 12.19 -0.73
N LEU A 42 10.37 11.64 0.09
CA LEU A 42 11.34 10.63 -0.36
C LEU A 42 10.66 9.32 -0.78
N ILE A 43 9.67 8.85 -0.03
CA ILE A 43 8.87 7.67 -0.39
C ILE A 43 8.14 7.91 -1.71
N ALA A 44 7.56 9.10 -1.89
CA ALA A 44 6.91 9.50 -3.11
C ALA A 44 7.87 9.49 -4.31
N GLY A 45 9.07 10.07 -4.14
CA GLY A 45 10.10 10.10 -5.18
C GLY A 45 10.60 8.70 -5.57
N LEU A 46 10.82 7.81 -4.60
CA LEU A 46 11.16 6.41 -4.88
C LEU A 46 10.03 5.70 -5.66
N GLY A 47 8.78 5.96 -5.29
CA GLY A 47 7.60 5.44 -6.00
C GLY A 47 7.48 5.96 -7.43
N GLU A 48 7.76 7.24 -7.68
CA GLU A 48 7.76 7.80 -9.05
C GLU A 48 8.80 7.14 -9.94
N LYS A 49 10.01 6.88 -9.42
CA LYS A 49 11.05 6.16 -10.16
C LYS A 49 10.67 4.72 -10.52
N SER A 50 9.72 4.13 -9.80
CA SER A 50 9.18 2.80 -10.13
C SER A 50 8.19 2.82 -11.31
N GLY A 51 7.78 4.00 -11.79
CA GLY A 51 6.91 4.15 -12.95
C GLY A 51 7.60 4.02 -14.30
N GLY A 52 8.93 3.80 -14.36
CA GLY A 52 9.67 3.57 -15.60
C GLY A 52 10.11 4.84 -16.36
N ASP A 53 9.51 5.99 -16.09
CA ASP A 53 9.76 7.26 -16.80
C ASP A 53 11.12 7.93 -16.52
N TYR A 54 11.92 7.35 -15.62
CA TYR A 54 13.12 8.01 -15.09
C TYR A 54 14.33 7.10 -15.02
N ILE A 55 15.45 7.59 -15.54
CA ILE A 55 16.76 6.97 -15.37
C ILE A 55 17.31 7.34 -13.98
N PHE A 56 17.72 6.34 -13.21
CA PHE A 56 18.41 6.49 -11.94
C PHE A 56 19.53 5.44 -11.81
N ASP A 57 20.49 5.70 -10.93
CA ASP A 57 21.58 4.78 -10.66
C ASP A 57 21.51 4.20 -9.23
N ARG A 58 22.35 3.20 -8.96
CA ARG A 58 22.46 2.62 -7.61
C ARG A 58 22.86 3.65 -6.56
N LYS A 59 23.65 4.67 -6.92
CA LYS A 59 24.09 5.72 -5.99
C LYS A 59 22.90 6.52 -5.48
N TYR A 60 21.97 6.89 -6.35
CA TYR A 60 20.72 7.54 -5.98
C TYR A 60 19.93 6.71 -4.95
N LEU A 61 19.78 5.40 -5.17
CA LEU A 61 19.09 4.52 -4.22
C LEU A 61 19.77 4.49 -2.86
N VAL A 62 21.11 4.35 -2.84
CA VAL A 62 21.90 4.36 -1.60
C VAL A 62 21.72 5.68 -0.83
N ASP A 63 21.84 6.81 -1.53
CA ASP A 63 21.76 8.13 -0.91
C ASP A 63 20.34 8.40 -0.39
N THR A 64 19.30 8.01 -1.13
CA THR A 64 17.89 8.19 -0.75
C THR A 64 17.49 7.33 0.46
N ILE A 65 17.88 6.05 0.48
CA ILE A 65 17.58 5.17 1.62
C ILE A 65 18.32 5.60 2.89
N ARG A 66 19.57 6.07 2.77
CA ARG A 66 20.30 6.65 3.91
C ARG A 66 19.62 7.90 4.45
N GLU A 67 19.18 8.79 3.56
CA GLU A 67 18.46 9.99 4.00
C GLU A 67 17.14 9.64 4.72
N LEU A 68 16.40 8.65 4.21
CA LEU A 68 15.18 8.16 4.85
C LEU A 68 15.46 7.55 6.23
N GLN A 69 16.53 6.74 6.36
CA GLN A 69 16.98 6.17 7.63
C GLN A 69 17.34 7.26 8.65
N ASP A 70 18.06 8.29 8.22
CA ASP A 70 18.45 9.43 9.05
C ASP A 70 17.24 10.23 9.54
N LEU A 71 16.25 10.47 8.66
CA LEU A 71 15.00 11.15 9.02
C LEU A 71 14.20 10.33 10.03
N LEU A 72 14.03 9.03 9.81
CA LEU A 72 13.35 8.14 10.74
C LEU A 72 14.07 8.07 12.09
N LEU A 73 15.41 7.99 12.09
CA LEU A 73 16.19 8.02 13.33
C LEU A 73 15.98 9.33 14.10
N ARG A 74 15.92 10.48 13.41
CA ARG A 74 15.59 11.78 14.05
C ARG A 74 14.18 11.77 14.63
N MET A 75 13.21 11.21 13.90
CA MET A 75 11.82 11.10 14.38
C MET A 75 11.71 10.19 15.62
N VAL A 76 12.38 9.03 15.63
CA VAL A 76 12.43 8.12 16.79
C VAL A 76 13.07 8.80 17.99
N LYS A 77 14.17 9.54 17.79
CA LYS A 77 14.81 10.36 18.83
C LYS A 77 13.86 11.43 19.37
N GLY A 78 13.21 12.18 18.47
CA GLY A 78 12.25 13.23 18.82
C GLY A 78 11.08 12.71 19.64
N LEU A 79 10.46 11.60 19.23
CA LEU A 79 9.37 10.98 19.96
C LEU A 79 9.81 10.51 21.35
N ASN A 80 10.98 9.88 21.46
CA ASN A 80 11.49 9.43 22.76
C ASN A 80 11.86 10.61 23.68
N LEU A 81 12.31 11.74 23.14
CA LEU A 81 12.50 12.96 23.93
C LEU A 81 11.16 13.50 24.45
N ILE A 82 10.12 13.51 23.63
CA ILE A 82 8.76 13.95 24.02
C ILE A 82 8.16 12.99 25.06
N ALA A 83 8.29 11.68 24.84
CA ALA A 83 7.65 10.62 25.61
C ALA A 83 8.49 10.10 26.79
N SER A 84 9.62 10.74 27.12
CA SER A 84 10.53 10.28 28.18
C SER A 84 11.01 8.82 27.99
N ASN A 85 11.43 8.47 26.77
CA ASN A 85 11.96 7.17 26.36
C ASN A 85 10.98 5.99 26.45
N ARG A 86 9.66 6.23 26.42
CA ARG A 86 8.65 5.16 26.40
C ARG A 86 8.65 4.29 25.14
N TYR A 87 9.26 4.74 24.05
CA TYR A 87 9.22 4.08 22.75
C TYR A 87 10.62 3.63 22.29
N PHE A 88 11.42 3.11 23.22
CA PHE A 88 12.79 2.67 22.93
C PHE A 88 12.84 1.48 21.96
N GLU A 89 11.81 0.64 21.94
CA GLU A 89 11.69 -0.51 21.02
C GLU A 89 11.70 -0.10 19.54
N LEU A 90 11.35 1.15 19.22
CA LEU A 90 11.41 1.66 17.84
C LEU A 90 12.82 1.64 17.23
N TYR A 91 13.89 1.64 18.04
CA TYR A 91 15.24 1.45 17.52
C TYR A 91 15.44 0.05 16.93
N GLN A 92 14.83 -0.98 17.56
CA GLN A 92 14.88 -2.35 17.02
C GLN A 92 14.03 -2.47 15.75
N SER A 93 12.89 -1.78 15.69
CA SER A 93 12.07 -1.72 14.47
C SER A 93 12.84 -1.05 13.32
N LEU A 94 13.62 0.00 13.62
CA LEU A 94 14.48 0.67 12.64
C LEU A 94 15.53 -0.30 12.08
N ASP A 95 16.23 -1.04 12.94
CA ASP A 95 17.21 -2.05 12.51
C ASP A 95 16.56 -3.16 11.68
N ARG A 96 15.37 -3.64 12.10
CA ARG A 96 14.62 -4.67 11.37
C ARG A 96 14.23 -4.24 9.96
N VAL A 97 13.90 -2.97 9.77
CA VAL A 97 13.50 -2.42 8.46
C VAL A 97 14.75 -2.14 7.60
N PHE A 98 15.78 -1.50 8.14
CA PHE A 98 16.91 -0.98 7.35
C PHE A 98 18.09 -1.93 7.16
N LEU A 99 18.40 -2.82 8.11
CA LEU A 99 19.55 -3.74 7.97
C LEU A 99 19.44 -4.65 6.72
N PRO A 100 18.27 -5.24 6.41
CA PRO A 100 18.11 -6.01 5.17
C PRO A 100 18.31 -5.14 3.92
N MET A 101 17.75 -3.92 3.90
CA MET A 101 17.90 -3.00 2.78
C MET A 101 19.37 -2.59 2.56
N GLU A 102 20.13 -2.36 3.63
CA GLU A 102 21.57 -2.07 3.52
C GLU A 102 22.37 -3.25 2.94
N ALA A 103 21.98 -4.48 3.24
CA ALA A 103 22.62 -5.67 2.67
C ALA A 103 22.31 -5.79 1.17
N GLU A 104 21.05 -5.60 0.79
CA GLU A 104 20.64 -5.60 -0.62
C GLU A 104 21.33 -4.47 -1.41
N LEU A 105 21.43 -3.27 -0.83
CA LEU A 105 22.18 -2.15 -1.39
C LEU A 105 23.67 -2.45 -1.56
N ARG A 106 24.23 -3.41 -0.82
CA ARG A 106 25.61 -3.92 -0.98
C ARG A 106 25.70 -5.12 -1.93
N GLY A 107 24.58 -5.60 -2.44
CA GLY A 107 24.49 -6.74 -3.37
C GLY A 107 24.44 -8.10 -2.68
N ARG A 108 24.11 -8.14 -1.38
CA ARG A 108 23.92 -9.38 -0.62
C ARG A 108 22.44 -9.66 -0.39
N LEU A 109 21.99 -10.85 -0.75
CA LEU A 109 20.62 -11.30 -0.46
C LEU A 109 20.57 -12.02 0.89
N ILE A 110 19.91 -11.42 1.88
CA ILE A 110 19.73 -12.07 3.20
C ILE A 110 18.45 -12.92 3.16
N LEU A 111 18.62 -14.25 3.11
CA LEU A 111 17.53 -15.23 3.17
C LEU A 111 17.49 -16.04 4.48
N SER A 112 18.26 -15.64 5.50
CA SER A 112 18.66 -16.48 6.67
C SER A 112 17.56 -17.06 7.57
N GLU A 113 16.27 -16.89 7.28
CA GLU A 113 15.17 -17.51 8.04
C GLU A 113 14.08 -18.13 7.14
N ALA A 114 14.32 -18.24 5.83
CA ALA A 114 13.32 -18.76 4.91
C ALA A 114 13.29 -20.30 4.88
N PRO A 115 12.11 -20.93 4.79
CA PRO A 115 11.99 -22.39 4.69
C PRO A 115 12.55 -22.92 3.37
N TYR A 116 13.06 -24.15 3.38
CA TYR A 116 13.64 -24.78 2.19
C TYR A 116 12.58 -25.27 1.20
N VAL A 117 11.43 -25.69 1.71
CA VAL A 117 10.30 -26.11 0.88
C VAL A 117 9.01 -25.45 1.38
N ILE A 118 8.23 -24.92 0.44
CA ILE A 118 6.97 -24.24 0.69
C ILE A 118 5.89 -24.79 -0.25
N SER A 119 4.67 -25.01 0.23
CA SER A 119 3.54 -25.31 -0.65
C SER A 119 3.09 -24.06 -1.41
N LEU A 120 2.71 -24.22 -2.68
CA LEU A 120 2.35 -23.11 -3.56
C LEU A 120 1.21 -22.25 -2.99
N GLN A 121 0.26 -22.85 -2.24
CA GLN A 121 -0.85 -22.12 -1.60
C GLN A 121 -0.47 -21.32 -0.35
N ASN A 122 0.71 -21.58 0.24
CA ASN A 122 1.18 -20.92 1.46
C ASN A 122 2.42 -20.05 1.18
N ALA A 123 2.84 -19.95 -0.08
CA ALA A 123 3.97 -19.15 -0.44
C ALA A 123 3.66 -17.66 -0.30
N PRO A 124 4.63 -16.85 0.16
CA PRO A 124 4.45 -15.41 0.25
C PRO A 124 4.23 -14.82 -1.16
N VAL A 125 3.21 -13.98 -1.30
CA VAL A 125 2.91 -13.24 -2.54
C VAL A 125 3.99 -12.19 -2.79
N ASP A 126 4.35 -11.96 -4.06
CA ASP A 126 5.38 -11.01 -4.49
C ASP A 126 6.72 -11.25 -3.76
N ASN A 127 7.21 -12.50 -3.78
CA ASN A 127 8.53 -12.87 -3.30
C ASN A 127 9.27 -13.78 -4.32
N PRO A 128 9.57 -13.25 -5.52
CA PRO A 128 10.32 -13.96 -6.54
C PRO A 128 11.76 -14.27 -6.10
N GLU A 129 12.33 -13.55 -5.14
CA GLU A 129 13.66 -13.84 -4.57
C GLU A 129 13.70 -15.20 -3.86
N LEU A 130 12.59 -15.57 -3.21
CA LEU A 130 12.48 -16.86 -2.51
C LEU A 130 11.99 -18.00 -3.41
N THR A 131 11.03 -17.71 -4.29
CA THR A 131 10.28 -18.72 -5.05
C THR A 131 10.62 -18.78 -6.53
N GLY A 132 11.34 -17.77 -7.05
CA GLY A 132 11.62 -17.60 -8.47
C GLY A 132 10.46 -16.98 -9.25
N GLY A 133 10.71 -16.60 -10.51
CA GLY A 133 9.72 -15.91 -11.35
C GLY A 133 8.46 -16.74 -11.57
N LYS A 134 8.60 -17.94 -12.13
CA LYS A 134 7.47 -18.81 -12.52
C LYS A 134 6.56 -19.17 -11.36
N ALA A 135 7.16 -19.60 -10.25
CA ALA A 135 6.38 -19.96 -9.08
C ALA A 135 5.72 -18.72 -8.46
N ASN A 136 6.43 -17.59 -8.36
CA ASN A 136 5.86 -16.36 -7.84
C ASN A 136 4.64 -15.89 -8.65
N THR A 137 4.73 -15.95 -9.99
CA THR A 137 3.60 -15.63 -10.86
C THR A 137 2.38 -16.51 -10.56
N LEU A 138 2.57 -17.81 -10.36
CA LEU A 138 1.46 -18.70 -9.98
C LEU A 138 0.90 -18.38 -8.57
N VAL A 139 1.76 -18.01 -7.63
CA VAL A 139 1.35 -17.59 -6.28
C VAL A 139 0.50 -16.32 -6.35
N GLU A 140 0.91 -15.32 -7.12
CA GLU A 140 0.13 -14.11 -7.36
C GLU A 140 -1.24 -14.45 -7.96
N ILE A 141 -1.28 -15.33 -8.96
CA ILE A 141 -2.52 -15.76 -9.61
C ILE A 141 -3.47 -16.47 -8.63
N ILE A 142 -2.95 -17.35 -7.77
CA ILE A 142 -3.75 -18.07 -6.77
C ILE A 142 -4.37 -17.08 -5.76
N HIS A 143 -3.59 -16.14 -5.24
CA HIS A 143 -4.00 -15.27 -4.12
C HIS A 143 -4.71 -13.99 -4.55
N ARG A 144 -4.47 -13.49 -5.76
CA ARG A 144 -4.99 -12.20 -6.23
C ARG A 144 -6.09 -12.37 -7.27
N ILE A 145 -5.91 -13.28 -8.22
CA ILE A 145 -6.83 -13.47 -9.36
C ILE A 145 -7.77 -14.67 -9.15
N HIS A 146 -7.40 -15.61 -8.28
CA HIS A 146 -8.19 -16.79 -7.90
C HIS A 146 -8.48 -17.73 -9.08
N ILE A 147 -7.54 -17.85 -10.03
CA ILE A 147 -7.60 -18.83 -11.11
C ILE A 147 -7.11 -20.20 -10.61
N PRO A 148 -7.80 -21.31 -10.93
CA PRO A 148 -7.37 -22.67 -10.58
C PRO A 148 -5.98 -23.02 -11.13
N VAL A 149 -5.04 -23.30 -10.23
CA VAL A 149 -3.68 -23.80 -10.53
C VAL A 149 -3.52 -25.16 -9.85
N PRO A 150 -2.91 -26.18 -10.52
CA PRO A 150 -2.64 -27.46 -9.88
C PRO A 150 -1.79 -27.29 -8.62
N SER A 151 -2.14 -28.06 -7.58
CA SER A 151 -1.39 -28.04 -6.32
C SER A 151 0.09 -28.34 -6.54
N GLY A 152 0.96 -27.66 -5.80
CA GLY A 152 2.40 -27.84 -5.93
C GLY A 152 3.16 -27.36 -4.71
N PHE A 153 4.47 -27.48 -4.79
CA PHE A 153 5.40 -26.91 -3.83
C PHE A 153 6.63 -26.36 -4.55
N VAL A 154 7.35 -25.47 -3.89
CA VAL A 154 8.56 -24.82 -4.38
C VAL A 154 9.70 -25.21 -3.47
N ILE A 155 10.77 -25.73 -4.06
CA ILE A 155 12.08 -25.87 -3.41
C ILE A 155 12.77 -24.52 -3.59
N THR A 156 12.94 -23.78 -2.50
CA THR A 156 13.21 -22.34 -2.52
C THR A 156 14.68 -22.01 -2.83
N SER A 157 14.98 -20.75 -3.11
CA SER A 157 16.36 -20.26 -3.20
C SER A 157 17.16 -20.50 -1.92
N ALA A 158 16.52 -20.50 -0.73
CA ALA A 158 17.18 -20.86 0.53
C ALA A 158 17.69 -22.31 0.53
N ALA A 159 16.94 -23.25 -0.08
CA ALA A 159 17.40 -24.63 -0.26
C ALA A 159 18.62 -24.70 -1.20
N TYR A 160 18.62 -23.88 -2.26
CA TYR A 160 19.74 -23.77 -3.18
C TYR A 160 21.01 -23.27 -2.48
N HIS A 161 20.95 -22.18 -1.70
CA HIS A 161 22.10 -21.70 -0.94
C HIS A 161 22.57 -22.73 0.09
N ARG A 162 21.64 -23.39 0.79
CA ARG A 162 21.97 -24.47 1.73
C ARG A 162 22.70 -25.63 1.06
N PHE A 163 22.28 -26.00 -0.15
CA PHE A 163 22.94 -27.03 -0.96
C PHE A 163 24.36 -26.61 -1.37
N LEU A 164 24.56 -25.36 -1.81
CA LEU A 164 25.88 -24.87 -2.19
C LEU A 164 26.82 -24.78 -0.99
N GLU A 165 26.35 -24.26 0.14
CA GLU A 165 27.10 -24.16 1.39
C GLU A 165 27.57 -25.53 1.88
N TYR A 166 26.66 -26.51 1.93
CA TYR A 166 26.99 -27.87 2.41
C TYR A 166 28.06 -28.58 1.56
N ASN A 167 28.14 -28.23 0.27
CA ASN A 167 29.08 -28.85 -0.68
C ASN A 167 30.31 -27.98 -0.97
N ASP A 168 30.50 -26.85 -0.26
CA ASP A 168 31.57 -25.88 -0.47
C ASP A 168 31.65 -25.41 -1.95
N LEU A 169 30.49 -25.22 -2.59
CA LEU A 169 30.41 -24.91 -4.03
C LEU A 169 30.42 -23.42 -4.34
N GLU A 170 30.05 -22.57 -3.39
CA GLU A 170 29.83 -21.14 -3.63
C GLU A 170 31.11 -20.42 -4.11
N ASP A 171 32.19 -20.49 -3.32
CA ASP A 171 33.49 -19.90 -3.68
C ASP A 171 34.06 -20.49 -4.98
N ARG A 172 33.84 -21.80 -5.19
CA ARG A 172 34.32 -22.49 -6.38
C ARG A 172 33.59 -22.02 -7.65
N ILE A 173 32.28 -21.88 -7.59
CA ILE A 173 31.46 -21.37 -8.69
C ILE A 173 31.87 -19.93 -8.99
N HIS A 174 32.02 -19.10 -7.95
CA HIS A 174 32.44 -17.71 -8.09
C HIS A 174 33.80 -17.60 -8.81
N THR A 175 34.80 -18.35 -8.34
CA THR A 175 36.14 -18.37 -8.96
C THR A 175 36.10 -18.77 -10.43
N LEU A 176 35.31 -19.78 -10.79
CA LEU A 176 35.19 -20.24 -12.18
C LEU A 176 34.48 -19.22 -13.08
N LEU A 177 33.46 -18.54 -12.55
CA LEU A 177 32.76 -17.49 -13.28
C LEU A 177 33.66 -16.26 -13.46
N GLU A 178 34.45 -15.86 -12.46
CA GLU A 178 35.42 -14.76 -12.57
C GLU A 178 36.53 -15.07 -13.58
N ALA A 179 37.08 -16.29 -13.55
CA ALA A 179 38.06 -16.75 -14.53
C ALA A 179 37.49 -16.75 -15.96
N TRP A 180 36.22 -17.11 -16.13
CA TRP A 180 35.55 -17.01 -17.42
C TRP A 180 35.35 -15.55 -17.87
N VAL A 181 34.85 -14.67 -17.00
CA VAL A 181 34.59 -13.26 -17.31
C VAL A 181 35.89 -12.50 -17.63
N SER A 182 36.98 -12.81 -16.94
CA SER A 182 38.31 -12.26 -17.21
C SER A 182 38.98 -12.85 -18.46
N GLY A 183 38.41 -13.89 -19.06
CA GLY A 183 38.92 -14.56 -20.26
C GLY A 183 40.02 -15.60 -19.99
N GLU A 184 40.32 -15.92 -18.74
CA GLU A 184 41.27 -16.95 -18.33
C GLU A 184 40.75 -18.38 -18.55
N GLU A 185 39.42 -18.57 -18.58
CA GLU A 185 38.76 -19.86 -18.78
C GLU A 185 37.69 -19.81 -19.89
N GLN A 186 37.53 -20.91 -20.62
CA GLN A 186 36.52 -21.01 -21.68
C GLN A 186 35.13 -21.30 -21.10
N LEU A 187 34.09 -20.63 -21.61
CA LEU A 187 32.69 -20.79 -21.19
C LEU A 187 32.28 -22.25 -21.02
N ASN A 188 32.49 -23.08 -22.06
CA ASN A 188 32.06 -24.47 -22.04
C ASN A 188 32.77 -25.31 -20.97
N ARG A 189 34.04 -24.99 -20.67
CA ARG A 189 34.79 -25.69 -19.62
C ARG A 189 34.34 -25.25 -18.24
N ALA A 190 34.23 -23.93 -18.00
CA ALA A 190 33.70 -23.39 -16.75
C ALA A 190 32.29 -23.91 -16.44
N ALA A 191 31.37 -23.79 -17.41
CA ALA A 191 30.01 -24.33 -17.34
C ALA A 191 29.99 -25.84 -17.04
N GLY A 192 30.79 -26.62 -17.77
CA GLY A 192 30.90 -28.06 -17.58
C GLY A 192 31.39 -28.46 -16.19
N GLN A 193 32.40 -27.77 -15.66
CA GLN A 193 32.94 -28.01 -14.32
C GLN A 193 31.95 -27.66 -13.21
N ILE A 194 31.24 -26.54 -13.34
CA ILE A 194 30.21 -26.14 -12.38
C ILE A 194 29.07 -27.16 -12.38
N ARG A 195 28.53 -27.50 -13.57
CA ARG A 195 27.46 -28.49 -13.71
C ARG A 195 27.82 -29.85 -13.14
N TYR A 196 29.03 -30.33 -13.41
CA TYR A 196 29.53 -31.58 -12.83
C TYR A 196 29.56 -31.51 -11.30
N SER A 197 30.05 -30.40 -10.74
CA SER A 197 30.15 -30.23 -9.29
C SER A 197 28.78 -30.23 -8.61
N ILE A 198 27.77 -29.62 -9.24
CA ILE A 198 26.38 -29.64 -8.76
C ILE A 198 25.79 -31.06 -8.82
N LEU A 199 25.96 -31.77 -9.93
CA LEU A 199 25.42 -33.13 -10.10
C LEU A 199 26.05 -34.15 -9.13
N ALA A 200 27.36 -33.98 -8.87
CA ALA A 200 28.11 -34.80 -7.92
C ALA A 200 27.88 -34.41 -6.45
N GLY A 201 27.29 -33.24 -6.19
CA GLY A 201 26.98 -32.75 -4.85
C GLY A 201 25.96 -33.61 -4.13
N ILE A 202 26.06 -33.64 -2.79
CA ILE A 202 25.17 -34.37 -1.90
C ILE A 202 24.10 -33.41 -1.41
N ILE A 203 22.82 -33.81 -1.56
CA ILE A 203 21.71 -33.04 -0.97
C ILE A 203 21.72 -33.28 0.54
N PRO A 204 21.78 -32.22 1.37
CA PRO A 204 21.71 -32.35 2.82
C PRO A 204 20.51 -33.18 3.30
N GLN A 205 20.66 -33.91 4.40
CA GLN A 205 19.62 -34.85 4.87
C GLN A 205 18.36 -34.14 5.40
N ASP A 206 18.53 -32.97 6.02
CA ASP A 206 17.45 -32.03 6.33
C ASP A 206 16.67 -31.64 5.08
N LEU A 207 17.34 -31.14 4.04
CA LEU A 207 16.70 -30.76 2.77
C LEU A 207 16.00 -31.94 2.09
N THR A 208 16.66 -33.09 2.02
CA THR A 208 16.09 -34.33 1.44
C THR A 208 14.80 -34.73 2.14
N ARG A 209 14.76 -34.68 3.48
CA ARG A 209 13.57 -35.02 4.26
C ARG A 209 12.41 -34.07 3.96
N GLU A 210 12.67 -32.77 3.84
CA GLU A 210 11.64 -31.80 3.50
C GLU A 210 11.10 -31.99 2.09
N ILE A 211 11.98 -32.12 1.08
CA ILE A 211 11.57 -32.39 -0.30
C ILE A 211 10.70 -33.65 -0.38
N MET A 212 11.14 -34.74 0.25
CA MET A 212 10.44 -36.02 0.21
C MET A 212 9.08 -35.97 0.93
N LYS A 213 8.98 -35.20 2.03
CA LYS A 213 7.72 -34.98 2.75
C LYS A 213 6.65 -34.40 1.81
N TYR A 214 6.98 -33.34 1.07
CA TYR A 214 6.04 -32.71 0.13
C TYR A 214 5.83 -33.57 -1.12
N ALA A 215 6.88 -34.18 -1.67
CA ALA A 215 6.77 -35.03 -2.86
C ALA A 215 5.85 -36.25 -2.66
N HIS A 216 5.78 -36.80 -1.44
CA HIS A 216 4.93 -37.95 -1.11
C HIS A 216 3.58 -37.57 -0.49
N GLU A 217 3.33 -36.28 -0.25
CA GLU A 217 2.07 -35.80 0.33
C GLU A 217 0.87 -36.18 -0.56
N THR A 218 1.07 -36.12 -1.87
CA THR A 218 0.11 -36.61 -2.86
C THR A 218 0.64 -37.88 -3.51
N ARG A 219 -0.20 -38.90 -3.71
CA ARG A 219 0.13 -40.09 -4.52
C ARG A 219 0.12 -39.76 -6.02
N SER A 220 0.75 -38.66 -6.40
CA SER A 220 0.76 -38.10 -7.75
C SER A 220 2.19 -37.98 -8.28
N THR A 221 2.32 -37.77 -9.57
CA THR A 221 3.59 -37.43 -10.22
C THR A 221 3.73 -35.92 -10.38
N TRP A 222 4.95 -35.46 -10.61
CA TRP A 222 5.31 -34.05 -10.57
C TRP A 222 5.88 -33.58 -11.91
N ALA A 223 5.48 -32.40 -12.36
CA ALA A 223 6.28 -31.56 -13.25
C ALA A 223 7.30 -30.81 -12.39
N VAL A 224 8.59 -31.09 -12.58
CA VAL A 224 9.68 -30.41 -11.89
C VAL A 224 10.32 -29.42 -12.86
N ARG A 225 10.13 -28.12 -12.58
CA ARG A 225 10.45 -27.01 -13.47
C ARG A 225 11.40 -26.03 -12.79
N SER A 226 12.31 -25.44 -13.56
CA SER A 226 13.07 -24.27 -13.12
C SER A 226 12.12 -23.11 -12.79
N SER A 227 12.50 -22.34 -11.79
CA SER A 227 11.91 -21.08 -11.41
C SER A 227 13.06 -20.20 -10.93
N ALA A 228 13.93 -19.79 -11.85
CA ALA A 228 15.00 -18.84 -11.55
C ALA A 228 14.41 -17.43 -11.38
N TYR A 229 15.14 -16.58 -10.65
CA TYR A 229 14.81 -15.16 -10.62
C TYR A 229 15.00 -14.54 -12.01
N GLY A 230 13.99 -13.84 -12.52
CA GLY A 230 14.01 -13.23 -13.86
C GLY A 230 13.81 -14.22 -15.03
N GLU A 231 13.40 -15.47 -14.78
CA GLU A 231 13.19 -16.48 -15.83
C GLU A 231 12.09 -16.09 -16.85
N ASP A 232 11.09 -15.33 -16.40
CA ASP A 232 9.94 -14.89 -17.21
C ASP A 232 10.07 -13.45 -17.74
N GLY A 233 11.31 -12.92 -17.82
CA GLY A 233 11.60 -11.57 -18.36
C GLY A 233 11.62 -11.45 -19.89
N GLU A 234 12.05 -10.29 -20.42
CA GLU A 234 11.97 -9.85 -21.82
C GLU A 234 12.59 -10.81 -22.82
N LEU A 235 13.70 -11.42 -22.44
CA LEU A 235 14.34 -12.46 -23.21
C LEU A 235 13.99 -13.76 -22.51
N SER A 236 12.81 -14.27 -22.83
CA SER A 236 12.29 -15.50 -22.24
C SER A 236 13.37 -16.58 -22.25
N PHE A 237 13.63 -17.19 -21.09
CA PHE A 237 14.44 -18.40 -20.97
C PHE A 237 13.76 -19.62 -21.62
N ALA A 238 12.82 -19.40 -22.54
CA ALA A 238 12.07 -20.44 -23.21
C ALA A 238 13.04 -21.47 -23.83
N GLY A 239 13.02 -22.67 -23.26
CA GLY A 239 13.88 -23.78 -23.67
C GLY A 239 15.33 -23.76 -23.13
N LEU A 240 15.74 -22.78 -22.32
CA LEU A 240 17.11 -22.69 -21.77
C LEU A 240 17.31 -23.51 -20.48
N HIS A 241 16.26 -23.64 -19.69
CA HIS A 241 16.30 -24.39 -18.41
C HIS A 241 15.52 -25.69 -18.48
N GLU A 242 15.94 -26.63 -17.64
CA GLU A 242 15.44 -28.00 -17.69
C GLU A 242 14.07 -28.12 -17.01
N SER A 243 13.09 -28.66 -17.73
CA SER A 243 11.79 -29.06 -17.19
C SER A 243 11.59 -30.56 -17.43
N VAL A 244 11.28 -31.28 -16.35
CA VAL A 244 11.06 -32.74 -16.41
C VAL A 244 9.63 -33.04 -15.99
N LEU A 245 8.88 -33.67 -16.89
CA LEU A 245 7.47 -33.99 -16.68
C LEU A 245 7.30 -35.42 -16.16
N ASN A 246 6.20 -35.64 -15.43
CA ASN A 246 5.81 -36.95 -14.90
C ASN A 246 6.91 -37.65 -14.07
N VAL A 247 7.51 -36.90 -13.14
CA VAL A 247 8.54 -37.37 -12.20
C VAL A 247 7.88 -38.08 -11.02
N LEU A 248 8.39 -39.25 -10.65
CA LEU A 248 7.90 -39.98 -9.48
C LEU A 248 8.36 -39.30 -8.18
N PRO A 249 7.58 -39.36 -7.09
CA PRO A 249 7.95 -38.75 -5.80
C PRO A 249 9.37 -39.06 -5.30
N GLY A 250 9.85 -40.29 -5.50
CA GLY A 250 11.19 -40.72 -5.08
C GLY A 250 12.33 -40.17 -5.95
N GLU A 251 12.03 -39.66 -7.15
CA GLU A 251 13.01 -39.16 -8.12
C GLU A 251 13.20 -37.64 -8.02
N VAL A 252 12.30 -36.93 -7.32
CA VAL A 252 12.33 -35.46 -7.20
C VAL A 252 13.68 -34.93 -6.72
N PRO A 253 14.39 -35.51 -5.73
CA PRO A 253 15.70 -35.01 -5.31
C PRO A 253 16.77 -35.09 -6.42
N GLU A 254 16.80 -36.15 -7.21
CA GLU A 254 17.77 -36.27 -8.31
C GLU A 254 17.43 -35.32 -9.47
N VAL A 255 16.14 -35.15 -9.77
CA VAL A 255 15.70 -34.17 -10.76
C VAL A 255 15.97 -32.74 -10.29
N TYR A 256 15.84 -32.45 -8.99
CA TYR A 256 16.19 -31.15 -8.42
C TYR A 256 17.65 -30.76 -8.74
N LYS A 257 18.63 -31.65 -8.55
CA LYS A 257 20.03 -31.38 -8.93
C LYS A 257 20.22 -31.12 -10.42
N ARG A 258 19.48 -31.82 -11.29
CA ARG A 258 19.50 -31.59 -12.74
C ARG A 258 19.03 -30.17 -13.08
N VAL A 259 17.89 -29.77 -12.50
CA VAL A 259 17.36 -28.41 -12.65
C VAL A 259 18.35 -27.36 -12.14
N LEU A 260 18.97 -27.57 -10.97
CA LEU A 260 20.02 -26.67 -10.46
C LEU A 260 21.21 -26.57 -11.42
N ALA A 261 21.67 -27.69 -11.98
CA ALA A 261 22.77 -27.70 -12.93
C ALA A 261 22.41 -26.96 -14.24
N SER A 262 21.13 -26.95 -14.63
CA SER A 262 20.67 -26.21 -15.82
C SER A 262 20.83 -24.69 -15.71
N LEU A 263 20.94 -24.14 -14.49
CA LEU A 263 21.26 -22.72 -14.26
C LEU A 263 22.63 -22.30 -14.84
N TYR A 264 23.53 -23.26 -14.99
CA TYR A 264 24.92 -23.06 -15.44
C TYR A 264 25.18 -23.67 -16.82
N SER A 265 24.14 -23.80 -17.66
CA SER A 265 24.34 -24.11 -19.08
C SER A 265 25.09 -22.95 -19.77
N PRO A 266 25.87 -23.22 -20.84
CA PRO A 266 26.55 -22.17 -21.60
C PRO A 266 25.60 -21.05 -22.05
N GLU A 267 24.38 -21.42 -22.46
CA GLU A 267 23.35 -20.51 -22.93
C GLU A 267 22.83 -19.64 -21.77
N ALA A 268 22.52 -20.23 -20.61
CA ALA A 268 22.07 -19.51 -19.42
C ALA A 268 23.14 -18.55 -18.88
N LEU A 269 24.41 -18.96 -18.86
CA LEU A 269 25.51 -18.11 -18.41
C LEU A 269 25.73 -16.92 -19.35
N THR A 270 25.72 -17.15 -20.67
CA THR A 270 25.87 -16.08 -21.67
C THR A 270 24.75 -15.06 -21.55
N TYR A 271 23.53 -15.55 -21.36
CA TYR A 271 22.36 -14.71 -21.14
C TYR A 271 22.51 -13.85 -19.88
N ARG A 272 22.81 -14.50 -18.75
CA ARG A 272 22.96 -13.83 -17.46
C ARG A 272 24.08 -12.80 -17.45
N LEU A 273 25.19 -13.04 -18.16
CA LEU A 273 26.25 -12.04 -18.33
C LEU A 273 25.73 -10.77 -19.02
N ARG A 274 24.91 -10.90 -20.08
CA ARG A 274 24.31 -9.75 -20.77
C ARG A 274 23.35 -8.95 -19.89
N MET A 275 22.65 -9.64 -18.98
CA MET A 275 21.73 -9.03 -18.02
C MET A 275 22.42 -8.53 -16.73
N GLY A 276 23.74 -8.68 -16.61
CA GLY A 276 24.48 -8.32 -15.39
C GLY A 276 24.21 -9.23 -14.18
N MET A 277 23.68 -10.44 -14.39
CA MET A 277 23.18 -11.36 -13.35
C MET A 277 24.15 -12.53 -13.05
N LEU A 278 25.43 -12.24 -12.79
CA LEU A 278 26.41 -13.29 -12.47
C LEU A 278 26.65 -13.52 -10.97
N GLY A 279 26.17 -12.63 -10.10
CA GLY A 279 26.35 -12.70 -8.64
C GLY A 279 25.28 -13.50 -7.88
N GLU A 280 25.12 -13.21 -6.59
CA GLU A 280 24.17 -13.85 -5.66
C GLU A 280 22.70 -13.77 -6.12
N GLU A 281 22.36 -12.82 -6.99
CA GLU A 281 21.01 -12.70 -7.57
C GLU A 281 20.60 -13.90 -8.44
N ALA A 282 21.54 -14.77 -8.78
CA ALA A 282 21.28 -15.95 -9.57
C ALA A 282 21.09 -17.22 -8.73
N ALA A 283 20.05 -17.20 -7.91
CA ALA A 283 19.56 -18.39 -7.26
C ALA A 283 18.51 -19.10 -8.13
N MET A 284 18.50 -20.43 -8.07
CA MET A 284 17.47 -21.25 -8.71
C MET A 284 16.49 -21.75 -7.65
N SER A 285 15.21 -21.40 -7.83
CA SER A 285 14.13 -22.13 -7.17
C SER A 285 13.59 -23.20 -8.12
N VAL A 286 12.97 -24.25 -7.57
CA VAL A 286 12.43 -25.35 -8.38
C VAL A 286 10.95 -25.54 -8.04
N LEU A 287 10.10 -25.36 -9.05
CA LEU A 287 8.66 -25.56 -8.94
C LEU A 287 8.32 -27.03 -9.20
N CYS A 288 7.71 -27.68 -8.21
CA CYS A 288 7.14 -29.02 -8.33
C CYS A 288 5.62 -28.91 -8.38
N GLN A 289 5.05 -28.99 -9.59
CA GLN A 289 3.62 -28.88 -9.83
C GLN A 289 3.02 -30.27 -10.09
N LYS A 290 1.87 -30.57 -9.48
CA LYS A 290 1.19 -31.85 -9.69
C LYS A 290 0.83 -32.05 -11.17
N MET A 291 1.13 -33.22 -11.73
CA MET A 291 0.70 -33.57 -13.09
C MET A 291 -0.82 -33.76 -13.13
N ILE A 292 -1.43 -33.17 -14.16
CA ILE A 292 -2.83 -33.41 -14.53
C ILE A 292 -2.84 -34.41 -15.68
N GLU A 293 -3.76 -35.38 -15.62
CA GLU A 293 -4.03 -36.26 -16.75
C GLU A 293 -4.86 -35.49 -17.78
N SER A 294 -4.16 -34.86 -18.72
CA SER A 294 -4.73 -33.92 -19.68
C SER A 294 -5.53 -34.64 -20.78
N ARG A 295 -6.79 -34.24 -20.96
CA ARG A 295 -7.57 -34.53 -22.18
C ARG A 295 -7.10 -33.64 -23.32
N ALA A 296 -6.91 -32.36 -23.04
CA ALA A 296 -6.42 -31.35 -23.97
C ALA A 296 -5.59 -30.31 -23.22
N SER A 297 -4.71 -29.64 -23.93
CA SER A 297 -3.86 -28.59 -23.38
C SER A 297 -3.47 -27.61 -24.47
N GLY A 298 -2.95 -26.47 -24.06
CA GLY A 298 -2.72 -25.40 -25.01
C GLY A 298 -2.07 -24.17 -24.42
N VAL A 299 -2.00 -23.16 -25.27
CA VAL A 299 -1.50 -21.83 -24.95
C VAL A 299 -2.55 -20.80 -25.34
N VAL A 300 -2.74 -19.77 -24.52
CA VAL A 300 -3.47 -18.57 -24.91
C VAL A 300 -2.52 -17.40 -24.95
N GLN A 301 -2.56 -16.66 -26.04
CA GLN A 301 -1.84 -15.41 -26.22
C GLN A 301 -2.86 -14.29 -26.23
N THR A 302 -2.70 -13.32 -25.34
CA THR A 302 -3.67 -12.22 -25.23
C THR A 302 -3.57 -11.26 -26.40
N VAL A 303 -2.49 -11.27 -27.19
CA VAL A 303 -2.36 -10.51 -28.44
C VAL A 303 -2.05 -11.47 -29.58
N CYS A 304 -2.81 -11.38 -30.67
CA CYS A 304 -2.53 -12.14 -31.89
C CYS A 304 -1.30 -11.57 -32.62
N ILE A 305 -0.21 -12.36 -32.69
CA ILE A 305 1.06 -11.97 -33.36
C ILE A 305 1.01 -12.24 -34.88
N GLU A 306 0.10 -13.09 -35.35
CA GLU A 306 0.08 -13.60 -36.73
C GLU A 306 -0.80 -12.79 -37.69
N GLN A 307 -1.68 -11.92 -37.19
CA GLN A 307 -2.63 -11.16 -38.00
C GLN A 307 -2.60 -9.67 -37.64
N SER A 308 -3.00 -8.82 -38.59
CA SER A 308 -3.13 -7.37 -38.40
C SER A 308 -4.24 -6.96 -37.43
N ASP A 309 -5.06 -7.92 -36.96
CA ASP A 309 -6.15 -7.70 -36.00
C ASP A 309 -5.64 -7.96 -34.58
N THR A 310 -5.00 -6.94 -34.01
CA THR A 310 -4.37 -7.00 -32.68
C THR A 310 -5.36 -6.87 -31.53
N ASP A 311 -6.65 -6.66 -31.82
CA ASP A 311 -7.72 -6.55 -30.80
C ASP A 311 -8.38 -7.90 -30.50
N CYS A 312 -7.74 -8.99 -30.95
CA CYS A 312 -8.13 -10.36 -30.69
C CYS A 312 -7.07 -11.10 -29.89
N LEU A 313 -7.52 -12.00 -29.02
CA LEU A 313 -6.68 -13.01 -28.38
C LEU A 313 -6.70 -14.31 -29.21
N ALA A 314 -5.63 -15.09 -29.11
CA ALA A 314 -5.48 -16.36 -29.81
C ALA A 314 -5.40 -17.52 -28.81
N ILE A 315 -6.21 -18.56 -29.03
CA ILE A 315 -6.13 -19.83 -28.29
C ILE A 315 -5.61 -20.91 -29.24
N HIS A 316 -4.53 -21.56 -28.83
CA HIS A 316 -3.96 -22.73 -29.49
C HIS A 316 -4.20 -23.97 -28.62
N ALA A 317 -4.72 -25.05 -29.19
CA ALA A 317 -5.07 -26.24 -28.44
C ALA A 317 -4.74 -27.55 -29.19
N SER A 318 -4.40 -28.59 -28.44
CA SER A 318 -4.25 -29.96 -28.94
C SER A 318 -4.66 -30.98 -27.88
N PHE A 319 -4.84 -32.24 -28.29
CA PHE A 319 -5.15 -33.34 -27.39
C PHE A 319 -3.93 -33.75 -26.56
N GLY A 320 -4.16 -34.23 -25.33
CA GLY A 320 -3.13 -34.72 -24.43
C GLY A 320 -2.31 -33.62 -23.75
N LEU A 321 -1.04 -33.93 -23.45
CA LEU A 321 -0.10 -33.06 -22.73
C LEU A 321 0.42 -31.90 -23.60
N GLY A 322 0.71 -30.76 -22.96
CA GLY A 322 1.05 -29.50 -23.64
C GLY A 322 2.38 -29.51 -24.38
N ARG A 323 3.16 -30.59 -24.27
CA ARG A 323 4.46 -30.74 -24.94
C ARG A 323 4.35 -30.58 -26.46
N THR A 324 3.30 -31.10 -27.08
CA THR A 324 3.04 -30.96 -28.52
C THR A 324 2.88 -29.50 -28.95
N VAL A 325 2.24 -28.70 -28.09
CA VAL A 325 1.95 -27.28 -28.34
C VAL A 325 3.21 -26.44 -28.17
N VAL A 326 3.95 -26.64 -27.06
CA VAL A 326 5.14 -25.85 -26.73
C VAL A 326 6.31 -26.14 -27.67
N GLU A 327 6.49 -27.39 -28.11
CA GLU A 327 7.57 -27.78 -29.03
C GLU A 327 7.19 -27.64 -30.51
N GLY A 328 5.93 -27.28 -30.83
CA GLY A 328 5.46 -27.05 -32.21
C GLY A 328 5.56 -28.27 -33.13
N ARG A 329 5.34 -29.48 -32.60
CA ARG A 329 5.60 -30.75 -33.33
C ARG A 329 4.43 -31.28 -34.15
N ASP A 330 3.21 -30.77 -33.95
CA ASP A 330 1.99 -31.15 -34.68
C ASP A 330 1.15 -29.90 -34.98
N SER A 331 0.12 -30.07 -35.81
CA SER A 331 -0.88 -29.04 -36.07
C SER A 331 -1.75 -28.76 -34.84
N LEU A 332 -2.21 -27.53 -34.67
CA LEU A 332 -2.94 -27.07 -33.49
C LEU A 332 -4.29 -26.47 -33.88
N ASP A 333 -5.32 -26.73 -33.08
CA ASP A 333 -6.57 -25.98 -33.19
C ASP A 333 -6.30 -24.52 -32.85
N LYS A 334 -6.83 -23.60 -33.66
CA LYS A 334 -6.66 -22.17 -33.48
C LYS A 334 -8.01 -21.46 -33.42
N TYR A 335 -8.18 -20.65 -32.39
CA TYR A 335 -9.37 -19.81 -32.19
C TYR A 335 -8.93 -18.35 -32.01
N LEU A 336 -9.52 -17.43 -32.78
CA LEU A 336 -9.34 -15.98 -32.57
C LEU A 336 -10.61 -15.40 -31.97
N ILE A 337 -10.47 -14.71 -30.84
CA ILE A 337 -11.59 -14.30 -30.00
C ILE A 337 -11.49 -12.81 -29.70
N GLU A 338 -12.61 -12.11 -29.79
CA GLU A 338 -12.72 -10.70 -29.40
C GLU A 338 -12.40 -10.52 -27.91
N LYS A 339 -11.61 -9.51 -27.56
CA LYS A 339 -11.23 -9.21 -26.17
C LYS A 339 -12.35 -8.65 -25.29
N HIS A 340 -13.47 -8.27 -25.88
CA HIS A 340 -14.56 -7.58 -25.19
C HIS A 340 -15.76 -8.53 -25.02
N PRO A 341 -16.48 -8.48 -23.88
CA PRO A 341 -17.72 -9.23 -23.73
C PRO A 341 -18.68 -8.92 -24.90
N PRO A 342 -19.28 -9.94 -25.55
CA PRO A 342 -19.45 -11.31 -25.07
C PRO A 342 -18.36 -12.32 -25.50
N PHE A 343 -17.16 -11.87 -25.91
CA PHE A 343 -16.03 -12.71 -26.33
C PHE A 343 -16.34 -13.61 -27.53
N ARG A 344 -16.73 -13.02 -28.66
CA ARG A 344 -17.14 -13.79 -29.84
C ARG A 344 -15.92 -14.43 -30.52
N VAL A 345 -16.07 -15.69 -30.93
CA VAL A 345 -15.08 -16.39 -31.77
C VAL A 345 -15.20 -15.88 -33.21
N LYS A 346 -14.17 -15.20 -33.71
CA LYS A 346 -14.12 -14.67 -35.09
C LYS A 346 -13.61 -15.71 -36.08
N VAL A 347 -12.56 -16.42 -35.69
CA VAL A 347 -11.89 -17.42 -36.53
C VAL A 347 -11.76 -18.71 -35.76
N LYS A 348 -11.98 -19.82 -36.47
CA LYS A 348 -11.81 -21.18 -35.98
C LYS A 348 -11.16 -22.01 -37.08
N ASP A 349 -9.96 -22.50 -36.80
CA ASP A 349 -9.19 -23.36 -37.70
C ASP A 349 -8.84 -24.67 -36.97
N ILE A 350 -9.25 -25.80 -37.54
CA ILE A 350 -9.16 -27.13 -36.92
C ILE A 350 -8.40 -28.04 -37.89
N PRO A 351 -7.06 -28.00 -37.87
CA PRO A 351 -6.25 -28.84 -38.74
C PRO A 351 -6.25 -30.29 -38.27
N ARG A 352 -5.82 -31.17 -39.17
CA ARG A 352 -5.64 -32.59 -38.89
C ARG A 352 -4.46 -32.78 -37.92
N LYS A 353 -4.71 -33.43 -36.79
CA LYS A 353 -3.72 -33.78 -35.75
C LYS A 353 -3.30 -35.25 -35.89
N GLU A 354 -2.02 -35.57 -35.85
CA GLU A 354 -1.51 -36.92 -36.15
C GLU A 354 -1.28 -37.77 -34.89
N PHE A 355 -0.80 -37.18 -33.81
CA PHE A 355 -0.41 -37.90 -32.60
C PHE A 355 -0.84 -37.18 -31.31
N VAL A 356 -0.71 -37.90 -30.20
CA VAL A 356 -1.03 -37.41 -28.86
C VAL A 356 -0.02 -37.92 -27.85
N VAL A 357 0.41 -37.02 -26.96
CA VAL A 357 1.35 -37.30 -25.87
C VAL A 357 0.57 -37.46 -24.57
N ARG A 358 0.82 -38.56 -23.85
CA ARG A 358 0.17 -38.91 -22.57
C ARG A 358 1.20 -39.24 -21.49
N LEU A 359 0.74 -39.28 -20.23
CA LEU A 359 1.56 -39.71 -19.10
C LEU A 359 1.89 -41.21 -19.22
N ALA A 360 3.16 -41.58 -19.05
CA ALA A 360 3.56 -42.97 -18.95
C ALA A 360 3.39 -43.50 -17.51
N SER A 361 2.98 -44.77 -17.37
CA SER A 361 2.65 -45.39 -16.07
C SER A 361 3.85 -45.57 -15.13
N GLY A 362 5.07 -45.54 -15.65
CA GLY A 362 6.33 -45.65 -14.89
C GLY A 362 7.10 -44.35 -14.71
N GLY A 363 6.48 -43.19 -15.01
CA GLY A 363 7.16 -41.90 -15.11
C GLY A 363 7.55 -41.56 -16.56
N GLY A 364 7.67 -40.27 -16.85
CA GLY A 364 7.92 -39.76 -18.21
C GLY A 364 6.69 -39.73 -19.12
N GLU A 365 6.89 -39.65 -20.43
CA GLU A 365 5.82 -39.42 -21.42
C GLU A 365 5.78 -40.53 -22.47
N GLN A 366 4.60 -40.75 -23.03
CA GLN A 366 4.37 -41.70 -24.11
C GLN A 366 3.63 -41.03 -25.26
N GLU A 367 4.20 -41.11 -26.46
CA GLU A 367 3.58 -40.67 -27.70
C GLU A 367 2.85 -41.84 -28.37
N SER A 368 1.68 -41.57 -28.94
CA SER A 368 0.86 -42.55 -29.65
C SER A 368 0.08 -41.88 -30.79
N PRO A 369 -0.20 -42.59 -31.90
CA PRO A 369 -1.03 -42.04 -32.97
C PRO A 369 -2.45 -41.76 -32.45
N LEU A 370 -3.05 -40.69 -32.97
CA LEU A 370 -4.42 -40.31 -32.64
C LEU A 370 -5.41 -41.08 -33.52
N ASP A 371 -6.55 -41.50 -32.96
CA ASP A 371 -7.60 -42.21 -33.70
C ASP A 371 -8.14 -41.34 -34.84
N GLU A 372 -8.36 -41.92 -36.03
CA GLU A 372 -8.75 -41.18 -37.25
C GLU A 372 -9.96 -40.26 -37.05
N SER A 373 -10.94 -40.66 -36.23
CA SER A 373 -12.12 -39.84 -35.93
C SER A 373 -11.79 -38.58 -35.14
N MET A 374 -10.78 -38.62 -34.26
CA MET A 374 -10.39 -37.49 -33.42
C MET A 374 -9.45 -36.50 -34.12
N GLN A 375 -8.80 -36.91 -35.22
CA GLN A 375 -7.77 -36.10 -35.89
C GLN A 375 -8.31 -34.76 -36.41
N THR A 376 -9.58 -34.71 -36.83
CA THR A 376 -10.24 -33.50 -37.34
C THR A 376 -11.29 -32.94 -36.37
N GLU A 377 -11.39 -33.48 -35.16
CA GLU A 377 -12.27 -32.96 -34.12
C GLU A 377 -11.61 -31.80 -33.37
N MET A 378 -12.45 -30.99 -32.73
CA MET A 378 -11.98 -29.97 -31.80
C MET A 378 -11.44 -30.62 -30.53
N SER A 379 -10.28 -30.17 -30.10
CA SER A 379 -9.67 -30.55 -28.82
C SER A 379 -10.43 -29.99 -27.61
N ILE A 380 -11.09 -28.83 -27.77
CA ILE A 380 -11.82 -28.14 -26.70
C ILE A 380 -13.21 -27.64 -27.13
N GLY A 381 -14.12 -27.51 -26.16
CA GLY A 381 -15.47 -27.00 -26.34
C GLY A 381 -15.60 -25.48 -26.10
N GLU A 382 -16.79 -24.93 -26.38
CA GLU A 382 -17.07 -23.49 -26.24
C GLU A 382 -16.97 -22.98 -24.78
N GLU A 383 -17.37 -23.79 -23.80
CA GLU A 383 -17.29 -23.43 -22.38
C GLU A 383 -15.83 -23.27 -21.91
N THR A 384 -14.94 -24.17 -22.36
CA THR A 384 -13.49 -24.06 -22.15
C THR A 384 -12.95 -22.79 -22.79
N ILE A 385 -13.29 -22.52 -24.05
CA ILE A 385 -12.86 -21.31 -24.77
C ILE A 385 -13.26 -20.04 -24.00
N HIS A 386 -14.50 -19.98 -23.51
CA HIS A 386 -15.00 -18.84 -22.73
C HIS A 386 -14.27 -18.68 -21.40
N THR A 387 -14.01 -19.78 -20.70
CA THR A 387 -13.30 -19.80 -19.42
C THR A 387 -11.87 -19.30 -19.58
N LEU A 388 -11.14 -19.84 -20.56
CA LEU A 388 -9.77 -19.44 -20.87
C LEU A 388 -9.69 -17.97 -21.30
N THR A 389 -10.66 -17.49 -22.09
CA THR A 389 -10.72 -16.08 -22.48
C THR A 389 -10.86 -15.16 -21.27
N LYS A 390 -11.76 -15.49 -20.33
CA LYS A 390 -11.92 -14.72 -19.09
C LYS A 390 -10.63 -14.68 -18.28
N TRP A 391 -9.93 -15.81 -18.16
CA TRP A 391 -8.66 -15.88 -17.44
C TRP A 391 -7.58 -15.04 -18.13
N ALA A 392 -7.45 -15.15 -19.46
CA ALA A 392 -6.50 -14.39 -20.24
C ALA A 392 -6.68 -12.87 -20.06
N MET A 393 -7.93 -12.39 -20.12
CA MET A 393 -8.24 -10.98 -19.90
C MET A 393 -8.01 -10.52 -18.46
N ALA A 394 -8.27 -11.38 -17.47
CA ALA A 394 -7.97 -11.08 -16.07
C ALA A 394 -6.45 -10.97 -15.84
N LEU A 395 -5.67 -11.87 -16.44
CA LEU A 395 -4.20 -11.88 -16.38
C LEU A 395 -3.60 -10.64 -17.06
N GLU A 396 -4.02 -10.30 -18.30
CA GLU A 396 -3.55 -9.10 -19.01
C GLU A 396 -3.84 -7.82 -18.20
N ARG A 397 -5.04 -7.73 -17.60
CA ARG A 397 -5.42 -6.59 -16.78
C ARG A 397 -4.62 -6.49 -15.48
N TYR A 398 -4.32 -7.62 -14.84
CA TYR A 398 -3.58 -7.66 -13.60
C TYR A 398 -2.11 -7.33 -13.81
N PHE A 399 -1.46 -7.97 -14.78
CA PHE A 399 -0.04 -7.78 -15.09
C PHE A 399 0.24 -6.53 -15.93
N LYS A 400 -0.81 -5.87 -16.47
CA LYS A 400 -0.71 -4.66 -17.31
C LYS A 400 0.17 -4.83 -18.56
N GLN A 401 0.30 -6.06 -19.02
CA GLN A 401 1.18 -6.44 -20.12
C GLN A 401 0.54 -7.61 -20.89
N PRO A 402 0.79 -7.75 -22.20
CA PRO A 402 0.35 -8.92 -22.96
C PRO A 402 0.83 -10.20 -22.30
N GLN A 403 -0.06 -11.18 -22.15
CA GLN A 403 0.24 -12.44 -21.47
C GLN A 403 0.20 -13.62 -22.44
N GLU A 404 1.06 -14.58 -22.16
CA GLU A 404 0.99 -15.93 -22.66
C GLU A 404 0.72 -16.87 -21.49
N MET A 405 -0.37 -17.64 -21.56
CA MET A 405 -0.72 -18.60 -20.54
C MET A 405 -0.75 -20.04 -21.07
N GLU A 406 -0.10 -20.95 -20.35
CA GLU A 406 -0.21 -22.39 -20.57
C GLU A 406 -1.33 -22.96 -19.73
N TRP A 407 -2.15 -23.82 -20.31
CA TRP A 407 -3.31 -24.39 -19.65
C TRP A 407 -3.52 -25.87 -20.02
N THR A 408 -4.30 -26.56 -19.18
CA THR A 408 -4.74 -27.92 -19.45
C THR A 408 -6.18 -28.14 -19.00
N VAL A 409 -6.85 -29.07 -19.65
CA VAL A 409 -8.18 -29.56 -19.29
C VAL A 409 -8.09 -31.04 -18.92
N ASP A 410 -8.66 -31.42 -17.79
CA ASP A 410 -8.69 -32.83 -17.35
C ASP A 410 -9.84 -33.62 -18.02
N GLY A 411 -9.91 -34.92 -17.76
CA GLY A 411 -10.98 -35.78 -18.29
C GLY A 411 -12.40 -35.42 -17.81
N ALA A 412 -12.53 -34.59 -16.77
CA ALA A 412 -13.79 -34.10 -16.23
C ALA A 412 -14.13 -32.67 -16.70
N GLU A 413 -13.41 -32.16 -17.71
CA GLU A 413 -13.56 -30.82 -18.28
C GLU A 413 -13.20 -29.65 -17.35
N ASN A 414 -12.49 -29.91 -16.24
CA ASN A 414 -11.98 -28.81 -15.42
C ASN A 414 -10.75 -28.19 -16.08
N CYS A 415 -10.75 -26.86 -16.18
CA CYS A 415 -9.62 -26.08 -16.66
C CYS A 415 -8.60 -25.85 -15.52
N TRP A 416 -7.31 -25.87 -15.86
CA TRP A 416 -6.21 -25.61 -14.95
C TRP A 416 -5.17 -24.73 -15.63
N LEU A 417 -4.74 -23.67 -14.96
CA LEU A 417 -3.62 -22.84 -15.40
C LEU A 417 -2.29 -23.48 -14.95
N LEU A 418 -1.36 -23.65 -15.89
CA LEU A 418 -0.05 -24.25 -15.63
C LEU A 418 1.06 -23.21 -15.47
N GLN A 419 0.98 -22.12 -16.23
CA GLN A 419 1.95 -21.01 -16.25
C GLN A 419 1.30 -19.76 -16.85
N SER A 420 1.76 -18.57 -16.45
CA SER A 420 1.51 -17.31 -17.15
C SER A 420 2.82 -16.54 -17.21
N ARG A 421 3.07 -15.83 -18.31
CA ARG A 421 4.24 -14.98 -18.49
C ARG A 421 3.94 -13.85 -19.46
N ARG A 422 4.80 -12.84 -19.51
CA ARG A 422 4.74 -11.79 -20.53
C ARG A 422 4.90 -12.39 -21.93
N LEU A 423 4.01 -12.01 -22.84
CA LEU A 423 4.12 -12.33 -24.27
C LEU A 423 5.09 -11.33 -24.93
N VAL A 424 6.20 -11.85 -25.45
CA VAL A 424 7.18 -11.04 -26.18
C VAL A 424 6.71 -10.89 -27.62
N ILE A 425 6.46 -9.66 -28.04
CA ILE A 425 6.03 -9.32 -29.40
C ILE A 425 7.26 -8.84 -30.17
N PRO A 426 7.63 -9.48 -31.30
CA PRO A 426 8.80 -9.06 -32.09
C PRO A 426 8.65 -7.63 -32.63
N GLU A 427 9.70 -6.81 -32.52
CA GLU A 427 9.72 -5.46 -33.10
C GLU A 427 10.11 -5.43 -34.59
N PRO A 428 9.57 -4.46 -35.37
CA PRO A 428 8.35 -3.73 -35.11
C PRO A 428 7.21 -4.46 -35.83
N PHE A 429 6.22 -4.95 -35.08
CA PHE A 429 4.85 -4.69 -35.52
C PHE A 429 4.83 -3.20 -35.86
N GLU A 430 4.69 -2.84 -37.13
CA GLU A 430 4.53 -1.44 -37.51
C GLU A 430 3.42 -0.89 -36.62
N THR A 431 3.78 -0.10 -35.61
CA THR A 431 2.99 1.07 -35.29
C THR A 431 2.97 1.78 -36.63
N THR A 432 1.86 1.60 -37.38
CA THR A 432 1.50 2.51 -38.45
C THR A 432 1.90 3.87 -37.95
N GLY A 433 2.77 4.57 -38.68
CA GLY A 433 3.34 5.87 -38.30
C GLY A 433 2.28 6.99 -38.23
N GLU A 434 1.08 6.65 -37.79
CA GLU A 434 0.05 7.54 -37.30
C GLU A 434 0.53 8.03 -35.92
N ASP A 435 0.68 9.33 -35.80
CA ASP A 435 0.90 9.99 -34.52
C ASP A 435 -0.28 9.59 -33.62
N ILE A 436 0.00 8.95 -32.48
CA ILE A 436 -1.05 8.52 -31.55
C ILE A 436 -1.91 9.71 -31.10
N CYS A 437 -1.33 10.91 -31.09
CA CYS A 437 -2.06 12.15 -30.84
C CYS A 437 -3.09 12.46 -31.94
N GLU A 438 -2.80 12.16 -33.22
CA GLU A 438 -3.76 12.27 -34.32
C GLU A 438 -4.88 11.23 -34.19
N SER A 439 -4.55 9.96 -33.92
CA SER A 439 -5.56 8.90 -33.74
C SER A 439 -6.48 9.18 -32.54
N CYS A 440 -5.94 9.72 -31.45
CA CYS A 440 -6.72 10.09 -30.26
C CYS A 440 -7.49 11.41 -30.40
N SER A 441 -7.21 12.24 -31.42
CA SER A 441 -7.78 13.59 -31.57
C SER A 441 -9.30 13.60 -31.80
N GLY A 442 -9.86 12.50 -32.31
CA GLY A 442 -11.29 12.34 -32.59
C GLY A 442 -12.14 12.02 -31.35
N TYR A 443 -11.52 11.69 -30.21
CA TYR A 443 -12.24 11.28 -29.01
C TYR A 443 -12.70 12.50 -28.18
N PRO A 444 -13.95 12.53 -27.68
CA PRO A 444 -14.44 13.64 -26.87
C PRO A 444 -13.68 13.72 -25.54
N ILE A 445 -13.11 14.88 -25.23
CA ILE A 445 -12.39 15.14 -23.98
C ILE A 445 -13.35 15.77 -22.97
N ILE A 446 -13.45 15.17 -21.78
CA ILE A 446 -14.28 15.64 -20.66
C ILE A 446 -13.48 16.62 -19.79
N ILE A 447 -12.24 16.26 -19.43
CA ILE A 447 -11.35 17.04 -18.57
C ILE A 447 -9.97 17.13 -19.22
N LYS A 448 -9.35 18.31 -19.18
CA LYS A 448 -8.07 18.60 -19.85
C LYS A 448 -7.15 19.45 -19.00
N ASN A 449 -5.87 19.05 -18.90
CA ASN A 449 -4.78 19.82 -18.28
C ASN A 449 -5.02 20.22 -16.82
N THR A 450 -5.77 19.42 -16.06
CA THR A 450 -6.04 19.64 -14.64
C THR A 450 -5.49 18.48 -13.80
N GLY A 451 -5.20 18.77 -12.53
CA GLY A 451 -4.62 17.82 -11.59
C GLY A 451 -3.11 17.65 -11.70
N VAL A 452 -2.60 16.90 -10.73
CA VAL A 452 -1.20 16.48 -10.57
C VAL A 452 -1.14 14.97 -10.73
N VAL A 453 -0.18 14.50 -11.51
CA VAL A 453 0.07 13.06 -11.70
C VAL A 453 0.63 12.49 -10.41
N ALA A 454 -0.09 11.55 -9.82
CA ALA A 454 0.43 10.72 -8.73
C ALA A 454 1.14 9.49 -9.30
N HIS A 455 0.55 8.83 -10.30
CA HIS A 455 1.18 7.71 -11.00
C HIS A 455 0.82 7.80 -12.49
N SER A 456 1.85 7.67 -13.33
CA SER A 456 1.74 7.72 -14.80
C SER A 456 1.00 6.50 -15.36
N GLY A 457 0.62 6.57 -16.64
CA GLY A 457 -0.06 5.52 -17.38
C GLY A 457 -1.48 5.84 -17.81
N VAL A 458 -2.11 4.84 -18.44
CA VAL A 458 -3.46 4.96 -19.04
C VAL A 458 -4.38 3.88 -18.47
N GLY A 459 -5.59 4.26 -18.07
CA GLY A 459 -6.59 3.34 -17.54
C GLY A 459 -7.98 3.62 -18.07
N CYS A 460 -8.79 2.59 -18.29
CA CYS A 460 -10.16 2.71 -18.80
C CYS A 460 -11.14 1.88 -17.98
N GLY A 461 -12.36 2.38 -17.82
CA GLY A 461 -13.43 1.64 -17.18
C GLY A 461 -14.65 2.51 -16.84
N PRO A 462 -15.71 1.90 -16.30
CA PRO A 462 -16.85 2.63 -15.78
C PRO A 462 -16.46 3.42 -14.53
N VAL A 463 -16.88 4.68 -14.45
CA VAL A 463 -16.71 5.51 -13.26
C VAL A 463 -17.47 4.91 -12.08
N TYR A 464 -16.84 4.88 -10.91
CA TYR A 464 -17.49 4.54 -9.65
C TYR A 464 -17.03 5.51 -8.55
N THR A 465 -17.98 6.27 -8.01
CA THR A 465 -17.72 7.34 -7.05
C THR A 465 -17.77 6.81 -5.61
N VAL A 466 -16.65 6.84 -4.89
CA VAL A 466 -16.59 6.43 -3.47
C VAL A 466 -16.70 7.65 -2.57
N ARG A 467 -17.77 7.72 -1.76
CA ARG A 467 -18.09 8.83 -0.85
C ARG A 467 -18.03 8.40 0.61
N ALA A 468 -18.38 7.15 0.91
CA ALA A 468 -18.36 6.56 2.24
C ALA A 468 -17.84 5.12 2.21
N ASN A 469 -17.59 4.53 3.39
CA ASN A 469 -17.09 3.16 3.50
C ASN A 469 -18.02 2.11 2.85
N GLU A 470 -19.33 2.32 2.90
CA GLU A 470 -20.33 1.38 2.35
C GLU A 470 -20.22 1.22 0.82
N ASP A 471 -19.69 2.23 0.12
CA ASP A 471 -19.49 2.19 -1.34
C ASP A 471 -18.33 1.24 -1.73
N MET A 472 -17.43 0.92 -0.79
CA MET A 472 -16.23 0.13 -1.09
C MET A 472 -16.51 -1.37 -1.25
N ASP A 473 -17.49 -1.90 -0.52
CA ASP A 473 -17.84 -3.33 -0.53
C ASP A 473 -18.35 -3.76 -1.91
N ASN A 474 -18.97 -2.84 -2.66
CA ASN A 474 -19.57 -3.07 -3.97
C ASN A 474 -18.74 -2.50 -5.13
N PHE A 475 -17.49 -2.08 -4.88
CA PHE A 475 -16.65 -1.49 -5.92
C PHE A 475 -16.39 -2.51 -7.06
N PRO A 476 -16.82 -2.21 -8.30
CA PRO A 476 -16.67 -3.13 -9.42
C PRO A 476 -15.22 -3.25 -9.88
N GLU A 477 -14.82 -4.46 -10.27
CA GLU A 477 -13.47 -4.73 -10.75
C GLU A 477 -13.23 -4.10 -12.13
N GLY A 478 -12.13 -3.36 -12.28
CA GLY A 478 -11.79 -2.61 -13.49
C GLY A 478 -12.47 -1.25 -13.62
N ALA A 479 -13.13 -0.75 -12.57
CA ALA A 479 -13.74 0.58 -12.56
C ALA A 479 -12.74 1.72 -12.34
N VAL A 480 -13.09 2.92 -12.78
CA VAL A 480 -12.33 4.14 -12.48
C VAL A 480 -12.84 4.74 -11.18
N LEU A 481 -11.99 4.75 -10.15
CA LEU A 481 -12.30 5.31 -8.84
C LEU A 481 -12.33 6.83 -8.91
N VAL A 482 -13.49 7.43 -8.65
CA VAL A 482 -13.63 8.88 -8.49
C VAL A 482 -13.91 9.20 -7.03
N THR A 483 -13.15 10.11 -6.44
CA THR A 483 -13.36 10.52 -5.05
C THR A 483 -13.05 11.99 -4.83
N ARG A 484 -13.63 12.58 -3.79
CA ARG A 484 -13.36 13.98 -3.43
C ARG A 484 -12.06 14.16 -2.65
N TYR A 485 -11.65 13.16 -1.88
CA TYR A 485 -10.52 13.27 -0.96
C TYR A 485 -9.67 12.01 -0.94
N THR A 486 -8.37 12.16 -0.76
CA THR A 486 -7.48 11.05 -0.44
C THR A 486 -7.69 10.58 1.00
N ALA A 487 -7.86 9.27 1.22
CA ALA A 487 -8.01 8.72 2.55
C ALA A 487 -7.42 7.30 2.67
N PRO A 488 -6.90 6.90 3.86
CA PRO A 488 -6.31 5.57 4.08
C PRO A 488 -7.24 4.39 3.83
N TRP A 489 -8.54 4.52 4.11
CA TRP A 489 -9.47 3.41 3.87
C TRP A 489 -9.62 3.09 2.38
N LEU A 490 -9.38 4.04 1.46
CA LEU A 490 -9.46 3.78 0.02
C LEU A 490 -8.46 2.72 -0.46
N ALA A 491 -7.43 2.40 0.34
CA ALA A 491 -6.45 1.36 0.03
C ALA A 491 -7.06 0.01 -0.39
N GLN A 492 -8.24 -0.34 0.13
CA GLN A 492 -8.86 -1.64 -0.15
C GLN A 492 -9.42 -1.76 -1.58
N VAL A 493 -9.77 -0.63 -2.23
CA VAL A 493 -10.35 -0.63 -3.58
C VAL A 493 -9.34 -0.32 -4.67
N VAL A 494 -8.19 0.27 -4.33
CA VAL A 494 -7.12 0.58 -5.30
C VAL A 494 -6.73 -0.63 -6.16
N PRO A 495 -6.52 -1.86 -5.62
CA PRO A 495 -6.14 -3.01 -6.44
C PRO A 495 -7.18 -3.42 -7.49
N LYS A 496 -8.45 -3.02 -7.31
CA LYS A 496 -9.55 -3.30 -8.22
C LYS A 496 -9.74 -2.21 -9.27
N ALA A 497 -9.18 -1.02 -9.05
CA ALA A 497 -9.40 0.13 -9.92
C ALA A 497 -8.52 0.07 -11.18
N SER A 498 -9.08 0.50 -12.31
CA SER A 498 -8.32 0.66 -13.56
C SER A 498 -7.61 2.01 -13.64
N ALA A 499 -8.13 3.01 -12.95
CA ALA A 499 -7.58 4.36 -12.82
C ALA A 499 -8.20 5.05 -11.57
N ILE A 500 -7.55 6.12 -11.10
CA ILE A 500 -8.01 6.91 -9.95
C ILE A 500 -8.03 8.40 -10.29
N VAL A 501 -9.13 9.07 -9.96
CA VAL A 501 -9.28 10.52 -10.06
C VAL A 501 -9.74 11.07 -8.72
N ALA A 502 -8.91 11.89 -8.08
CA ALA A 502 -9.23 12.54 -6.81
C ALA A 502 -9.32 14.06 -6.96
N GLU A 503 -10.42 14.67 -6.48
CA GLU A 503 -10.58 16.13 -6.55
C GLU A 503 -9.58 16.86 -5.66
N ARG A 504 -9.28 16.31 -4.48
CA ARG A 504 -8.32 16.85 -3.53
C ARG A 504 -7.35 15.77 -3.06
N GLY A 505 -6.08 16.14 -2.98
CA GLY A 505 -4.97 15.26 -2.64
C GLY A 505 -3.64 15.88 -3.04
N SER A 506 -2.55 15.23 -2.68
CA SER A 506 -1.21 15.56 -3.17
C SER A 506 -0.57 14.32 -3.79
N ALA A 507 0.37 14.53 -4.73
CA ALA A 507 1.14 13.44 -5.33
C ALA A 507 2.06 12.73 -4.31
N ALA A 508 2.37 13.37 -3.18
CA ALA A 508 3.06 12.75 -2.04
C ALA A 508 2.09 12.19 -0.98
N GLY A 509 0.78 12.25 -1.24
CA GLY A 509 -0.25 11.84 -0.31
C GLY A 509 -0.34 10.32 -0.18
N HIS A 510 -1.08 9.90 0.85
CA HIS A 510 -1.22 8.47 1.17
C HIS A 510 -1.87 7.66 0.03
N LEU A 511 -2.94 8.18 -0.60
CA LEU A 511 -3.56 7.53 -1.76
C LEU A 511 -2.59 7.43 -2.95
N ALA A 512 -1.77 8.45 -3.18
CA ALA A 512 -0.78 8.45 -4.25
C ALA A 512 0.32 7.39 -4.03
N THR A 513 0.73 7.19 -2.77
CA THR A 513 1.69 6.14 -2.41
C THR A 513 1.12 4.75 -2.70
N ILE A 514 -0.13 4.50 -2.29
CA ILE A 514 -0.81 3.22 -2.55
C ILE A 514 -1.06 3.02 -4.04
N ALA A 515 -1.49 4.06 -4.76
CA ALA A 515 -1.68 4.00 -6.20
C ALA A 515 -0.41 3.59 -6.94
N ARG A 516 0.76 4.11 -6.53
CA ARG A 516 2.06 3.71 -7.08
C ARG A 516 2.41 2.26 -6.74
N GLU A 517 2.14 1.83 -5.50
CA GLU A 517 2.35 0.44 -5.08
C GLU A 517 1.60 -0.55 -5.97
N PHE A 518 0.36 -0.24 -6.33
CA PHE A 518 -0.47 -1.06 -7.21
C PHE A 518 -0.38 -0.69 -8.70
N ARG A 519 0.51 0.25 -9.06
CA ARG A 519 0.69 0.77 -10.43
C ARG A 519 -0.63 1.16 -11.12
N VAL A 520 -1.49 1.87 -10.39
CA VAL A 520 -2.78 2.34 -10.90
C VAL A 520 -2.65 3.79 -11.37
N PRO A 521 -2.90 4.10 -12.66
CA PRO A 521 -2.85 5.46 -13.18
C PRO A 521 -3.70 6.41 -12.34
N THR A 522 -3.11 7.49 -11.84
CA THR A 522 -3.76 8.34 -10.83
C THR A 522 -3.51 9.83 -11.07
N LEU A 523 -4.60 10.59 -11.18
CA LEU A 523 -4.60 12.05 -11.04
C LEU A 523 -5.21 12.47 -9.70
N VAL A 524 -4.53 13.38 -9.01
CA VAL A 524 -5.04 14.05 -7.81
C VAL A 524 -5.19 15.55 -8.08
N SER A 525 -5.89 16.28 -7.21
CA SER A 525 -6.13 17.72 -7.38
C SER A 525 -6.94 18.06 -8.64
N VAL A 526 -7.82 17.16 -9.09
CA VAL A 526 -8.70 17.38 -10.26
C VAL A 526 -10.02 18.00 -9.79
N GLU A 527 -10.00 19.28 -9.45
CA GLU A 527 -11.17 19.96 -8.88
C GLU A 527 -12.42 19.86 -9.77
N GLY A 528 -13.55 19.49 -9.17
CA GLY A 528 -14.83 19.35 -9.87
C GLY A 528 -15.03 18.03 -10.62
N ALA A 529 -14.07 17.10 -10.59
CA ALA A 529 -14.18 15.82 -11.28
C ALA A 529 -15.43 15.02 -10.87
N ALA A 530 -15.78 14.98 -9.59
CA ALA A 530 -16.93 14.22 -9.09
C ALA A 530 -18.29 14.83 -9.48
N ALA A 531 -18.30 16.08 -9.97
CA ALA A 531 -19.50 16.71 -10.51
C ALA A 531 -19.71 16.39 -12.00
N VAL A 532 -18.64 16.11 -12.73
CA VAL A 532 -18.66 15.88 -14.19
C VAL A 532 -18.65 14.39 -14.53
N LEU A 533 -17.94 13.59 -13.74
CA LEU A 533 -17.84 12.14 -13.91
C LEU A 533 -18.96 11.46 -13.11
N HIS A 534 -19.83 10.73 -13.80
CA HIS A 534 -21.02 10.10 -13.21
C HIS A 534 -20.87 8.57 -13.15
N ASP A 535 -21.42 7.94 -12.12
CA ASP A 535 -21.34 6.48 -11.95
C ASP A 535 -21.85 5.73 -13.20
N GLY A 536 -21.08 4.73 -13.63
CA GLY A 536 -21.33 3.94 -14.84
C GLY A 536 -20.89 4.59 -16.15
N MET A 537 -20.45 5.86 -16.13
CA MET A 537 -19.89 6.50 -17.32
C MET A 537 -18.57 5.84 -17.69
N GLU A 538 -18.45 5.35 -18.92
CA GLU A 538 -17.19 4.80 -19.41
C GLU A 538 -16.23 5.93 -19.79
N ILE A 539 -15.01 5.89 -19.25
CA ILE A 539 -13.97 6.89 -19.51
C ILE A 539 -12.60 6.23 -19.69
N THR A 540 -11.71 6.94 -20.38
CA THR A 540 -10.28 6.65 -20.44
C THR A 540 -9.51 7.79 -19.79
N LEU A 541 -8.73 7.49 -18.75
CA LEU A 541 -7.80 8.41 -18.11
C LEU A 541 -6.42 8.26 -18.75
N ASP A 542 -5.90 9.36 -19.31
CA ASP A 542 -4.52 9.51 -19.74
C ASP A 542 -3.79 10.45 -18.77
N THR A 543 -2.91 9.89 -17.95
CA THR A 543 -2.15 10.70 -16.99
C THR A 543 -0.91 11.36 -17.60
N HIS A 544 -0.36 10.81 -18.68
CA HIS A 544 0.80 11.38 -19.40
C HIS A 544 0.46 12.77 -19.94
N HIS A 545 -0.73 12.91 -20.53
CA HIS A 545 -1.21 14.17 -21.07
C HIS A 545 -2.22 14.89 -20.16
N ARG A 546 -2.60 14.29 -19.01
CA ARG A 546 -3.63 14.79 -18.08
C ARG A 546 -4.97 15.04 -18.79
N LEU A 547 -5.44 14.04 -19.52
CA LEU A 547 -6.68 14.05 -20.27
C LEU A 547 -7.63 12.97 -19.73
N ILE A 548 -8.93 13.28 -19.71
CA ILE A 548 -9.98 12.30 -19.48
C ILE A 548 -10.89 12.30 -20.70
N TYR A 549 -10.90 11.19 -21.42
CA TYR A 549 -11.74 10.97 -22.59
C TYR A 549 -13.07 10.34 -22.20
N SER A 550 -14.11 10.65 -22.97
CA SER A 550 -15.39 9.96 -22.92
C SER A 550 -15.29 8.65 -23.70
N GLY A 551 -15.68 7.54 -23.07
CA GLY A 551 -15.60 6.21 -23.64
C GLY A 551 -14.18 5.63 -23.62
N GLN A 552 -14.03 4.52 -24.34
CA GLN A 552 -12.78 3.78 -24.46
C GLN A 552 -11.95 4.28 -25.65
N VAL A 553 -10.67 4.61 -25.41
CA VAL A 553 -9.68 4.95 -26.43
C VAL A 553 -8.75 3.74 -26.64
N SER A 554 -9.13 2.84 -27.55
CA SER A 554 -8.47 1.53 -27.71
C SER A 554 -7.03 1.65 -28.20
N GLU A 555 -6.74 2.63 -29.05
CA GLU A 555 -5.40 2.91 -29.59
C GLU A 555 -4.43 3.32 -28.47
N LEU A 556 -4.88 4.18 -27.57
CA LEU A 556 -4.08 4.66 -26.43
C LEU A 556 -3.83 3.55 -25.41
N LEU A 557 -4.86 2.76 -25.09
CA LEU A 557 -4.72 1.60 -24.20
C LEU A 557 -3.75 0.56 -24.79
N ARG A 558 -3.79 0.34 -26.10
CA ARG A 558 -2.88 -0.56 -26.81
C ARG A 558 -1.45 -0.04 -26.75
N TYR A 559 -1.24 1.25 -26.97
CA TYR A 559 0.08 1.85 -26.92
C TYR A 559 0.71 1.73 -25.54
N GLU A 560 -0.04 2.09 -24.49
CA GLU A 560 0.41 1.94 -23.09
C GLU A 560 0.77 0.48 -22.77
N LEU A 561 -0.04 -0.48 -23.26
CA LEU A 561 0.17 -1.91 -23.05
C LEU A 561 1.46 -2.43 -23.74
N LEU A 562 1.91 -1.80 -24.82
CA LEU A 562 3.06 -2.23 -25.61
C LEU A 562 4.36 -1.50 -25.25
N GLU A 563 4.30 -0.20 -24.89
CA GLU A 563 5.50 0.63 -24.63
C GLU A 563 6.08 0.45 -23.22
N SER A 564 5.26 0.08 -22.24
CA SER A 564 5.61 -0.06 -20.80
C SER A 564 6.69 -1.12 -20.47
N ALA A 565 7.28 -1.73 -21.50
CA ALA A 565 8.24 -2.83 -21.49
C ALA A 565 9.67 -2.50 -21.04
N VAL A 566 10.20 -1.34 -21.44
CA VAL A 566 11.65 -1.24 -21.74
C VAL A 566 12.56 -1.05 -20.51
N PHE A 567 12.02 -0.64 -19.35
CA PHE A 567 12.85 -0.22 -18.19
C PHE A 567 12.76 -1.10 -16.93
N GLU A 568 11.79 -2.00 -16.83
CA GLU A 568 11.52 -2.73 -15.58
C GLU A 568 12.54 -3.83 -15.22
N GLU A 569 13.42 -4.21 -16.14
CA GLU A 569 14.36 -5.34 -15.95
C GLU A 569 15.78 -4.94 -15.55
N SER A 570 16.09 -3.64 -15.53
CA SER A 570 17.42 -3.18 -15.12
C SER A 570 17.75 -3.63 -13.69
N PRO A 571 19.04 -3.95 -13.38
CA PRO A 571 19.46 -4.28 -12.01
C PRO A 571 19.05 -3.22 -10.98
N GLU A 572 19.13 -1.95 -11.36
CA GLU A 572 18.75 -0.81 -10.54
C GLU A 572 17.25 -0.78 -10.24
N PHE A 573 16.40 -1.06 -11.24
CA PHE A 573 14.96 -1.10 -11.05
C PHE A 573 14.52 -2.29 -10.19
N ARG A 574 15.14 -3.46 -10.37
CA ARG A 574 14.90 -4.62 -9.51
C ARG A 574 15.29 -4.34 -8.07
N LEU A 575 16.44 -3.69 -7.85
CA LEU A 575 16.85 -3.22 -6.53
C LEU A 575 15.84 -2.22 -5.95
N LEU A 576 15.39 -1.22 -6.72
CA LEU A 576 14.36 -0.29 -6.28
C LEU A 576 13.07 -1.01 -5.85
N ARG A 577 12.59 -1.97 -6.63
CA ARG A 577 11.38 -2.75 -6.30
C ARG A 577 11.54 -3.47 -4.96
N ARG A 578 12.68 -4.11 -4.70
CA ARG A 578 12.94 -4.78 -3.42
C ARG A 578 12.98 -3.80 -2.24
N LEU A 579 13.62 -2.65 -2.42
CA LEU A 579 13.64 -1.59 -1.40
C LEU A 579 12.22 -1.07 -1.11
N LEU A 580 11.41 -0.85 -2.16
CA LEU A 580 10.03 -0.37 -2.02
C LEU A 580 9.15 -1.32 -1.18
N LYS A 581 9.35 -2.65 -1.25
CA LYS A 581 8.63 -3.63 -0.40
C LYS A 581 8.81 -3.40 1.10
N ARG A 582 9.90 -2.76 1.52
CA ARG A 582 10.20 -2.43 2.93
C ARG A 582 9.97 -0.95 3.25
N VAL A 583 9.74 -0.12 2.23
CA VAL A 583 9.59 1.33 2.39
C VAL A 583 8.12 1.75 2.32
N ALA A 584 7.40 1.36 1.26
CA ALA A 584 6.10 1.92 0.88
C ALA A 584 4.85 1.32 1.58
N PRO A 585 4.76 -0.01 1.83
CA PRO A 585 3.53 -0.61 2.35
C PRO A 585 3.05 0.02 3.66
N LEU A 586 1.75 0.25 3.80
CA LEU A 586 1.14 0.68 5.07
C LEU A 586 0.21 -0.40 5.61
N HIS A 587 0.68 -1.14 6.61
CA HIS A 587 -0.11 -2.15 7.33
C HIS A 587 -0.80 -1.55 8.55
N LEU A 588 -0.18 -0.56 9.21
CA LEU A 588 -0.69 0.08 10.43
C LEU A 588 -1.72 1.19 10.14
N ILE A 589 -2.86 0.82 9.57
CA ILE A 589 -3.93 1.75 9.21
C ILE A 589 -4.74 2.18 10.44
N ASP A 590 -5.14 1.23 11.29
CA ASP A 590 -5.96 1.50 12.48
C ASP A 590 -5.12 1.77 13.74
N SER A 591 -5.08 3.04 14.16
CA SER A 591 -4.44 3.50 15.40
C SER A 591 -4.99 2.86 16.69
N GLN A 592 -6.18 2.26 16.64
CA GLN A 592 -6.85 1.63 17.77
C GLN A 592 -6.68 0.11 17.78
N SER A 593 -6.03 -0.46 16.76
CA SER A 593 -5.75 -1.89 16.69
C SER A 593 -4.77 -2.29 17.81
N PRO A 594 -4.93 -3.48 18.42
CA PRO A 594 -3.92 -4.03 19.32
C PRO A 594 -2.55 -4.24 18.64
N GLU A 595 -2.51 -4.31 17.31
CA GLU A 595 -1.28 -4.44 16.52
C GLU A 595 -0.51 -3.11 16.36
N PHE A 596 -1.13 -1.96 16.71
CA PHE A 596 -0.53 -0.63 16.62
C PHE A 596 0.54 -0.42 17.70
N THR A 597 1.68 -1.07 17.49
CA THR A 597 2.82 -1.21 18.42
C THR A 597 4.13 -0.96 17.68
N PRO A 598 5.24 -0.63 18.40
CA PRO A 598 6.57 -0.56 17.78
C PRO A 598 6.94 -1.86 17.04
N GLU A 599 6.59 -3.02 17.59
CA GLU A 599 6.89 -4.33 17.01
C GLU A 599 6.11 -4.60 15.73
N GLY A 600 4.91 -4.05 15.61
CA GLY A 600 4.04 -4.16 14.44
C GLY A 600 4.49 -3.32 13.24
N CYS A 601 5.49 -2.44 13.41
CA CYS A 601 6.05 -1.68 12.30
C CYS A 601 6.91 -2.58 11.41
N SER A 602 6.43 -2.92 10.21
CA SER A 602 7.15 -3.79 9.25
C SER A 602 7.74 -3.02 8.07
N SER A 603 7.35 -1.76 7.86
CA SER A 603 7.86 -0.87 6.82
C SER A 603 8.30 0.49 7.35
N ALA A 604 9.04 1.26 6.53
CA ALA A 604 9.35 2.65 6.83
C ALA A 604 8.07 3.50 6.98
N HIS A 605 7.07 3.31 6.12
CA HIS A 605 5.80 4.03 6.18
C HIS A 605 5.00 3.71 7.46
N ASP A 606 5.00 2.46 7.91
CA ASP A 606 4.39 2.05 9.20
C ASP A 606 5.03 2.79 10.38
N MET A 607 6.37 2.87 10.39
CA MET A 607 7.10 3.64 11.42
C MET A 607 6.74 5.12 11.39
N ILE A 608 6.71 5.74 10.19
CA ILE A 608 6.32 7.15 10.01
C ILE A 608 4.92 7.39 10.59
N ARG A 609 3.96 6.51 10.26
CA ARG A 609 2.56 6.58 10.72
C ARG A 609 2.46 6.42 12.24
N PHE A 610 3.13 5.42 12.80
CA PHE A 610 3.15 5.14 14.23
C PHE A 610 3.72 6.32 15.02
N ILE A 611 4.90 6.81 14.61
CA ILE A 611 5.58 7.92 15.30
C ILE A 611 4.72 9.17 15.28
N HIS A 612 4.11 9.50 14.14
CA HIS A 612 3.23 10.66 14.03
C HIS A 612 2.02 10.58 14.98
N GLU A 613 1.31 9.45 14.98
CA GLU A 613 0.13 9.27 15.84
C GLU A 613 0.50 9.30 17.34
N LYS A 614 1.61 8.65 17.74
CA LYS A 614 2.08 8.67 19.13
C LYS A 614 2.62 10.02 19.56
N ALA A 615 3.31 10.75 18.69
CA ALA A 615 3.77 12.10 19.00
C ALA A 615 2.60 13.03 19.33
N ILE A 616 1.50 12.92 18.57
CA ILE A 616 0.26 13.66 18.85
C ILE A 616 -0.34 13.20 20.19
N GLN A 617 -0.40 11.88 20.44
CA GLN A 617 -0.92 11.34 21.70
C GLN A 617 -0.17 11.85 22.93
N GLU A 618 1.16 11.82 22.88
CA GLU A 618 2.02 12.26 23.98
C GLU A 618 1.87 13.75 24.29
N LEU A 619 1.74 14.57 23.23
CA LEU A 619 1.48 16.00 23.38
C LEU A 619 0.12 16.27 24.05
N MET A 620 -0.89 15.44 23.78
CA MET A 620 -2.21 15.53 24.44
C MET A 620 -2.13 15.20 25.94
N ASP A 621 -1.34 14.20 26.32
CA ASP A 621 -1.22 13.79 27.73
C ASP A 621 -0.38 14.78 28.55
N PHE A 622 0.63 15.41 27.93
CA PHE A 622 1.54 16.34 28.62
C PHE A 622 0.85 17.61 29.17
N SER A 623 -0.18 18.11 28.50
CA SER A 623 -0.91 19.33 28.92
C SER A 623 -1.76 19.14 30.18
N THR A 624 -1.95 17.90 30.65
CA THR A 624 -2.68 17.60 31.90
C THR A 624 -1.80 17.66 33.16
N GLY A 625 -0.45 17.68 33.03
CA GLY A 625 0.51 17.64 34.14
C GLY A 625 1.00 19.01 34.61
N LEU A 626 0.35 19.59 35.63
CA LEU A 626 0.68 20.90 36.23
C LEU A 626 2.10 21.08 36.79
N GLN A 627 2.85 20.00 37.04
CA GLN A 627 4.15 20.06 37.71
C GLN A 627 5.32 20.43 36.78
N CYS A 628 5.12 20.43 35.46
CA CYS A 628 6.19 20.63 34.46
C CYS A 628 6.41 22.11 34.04
N PHE A 629 5.59 23.05 34.54
CA PHE A 629 5.62 24.48 34.12
C PHE A 629 6.36 25.42 35.08
N LYS A 630 7.33 24.93 35.87
CA LYS A 630 7.96 25.74 36.93
C LYS A 630 8.74 26.98 36.42
N GLU A 631 9.06 27.07 35.14
CA GLU A 631 9.88 28.14 34.56
C GLU A 631 9.19 28.93 33.42
N THR A 632 7.97 28.57 33.03
CA THR A 632 7.26 29.24 31.91
C THR A 632 6.15 30.14 32.43
N LYS A 633 6.18 31.42 32.02
CA LYS A 633 5.17 32.41 32.44
C LYS A 633 3.82 32.07 31.80
N VAL A 634 2.81 31.81 32.63
CA VAL A 634 1.45 31.49 32.19
C VAL A 634 0.55 32.68 32.51
N TRP A 635 -0.13 33.20 31.49
CA TRP A 635 -1.04 34.34 31.58
C TRP A 635 -2.47 33.86 31.81
N THR A 636 -3.30 34.67 32.48
CA THR A 636 -4.73 34.39 32.61
C THR A 636 -5.52 35.36 31.74
N LEU A 637 -6.33 34.85 30.81
CA LEU A 637 -7.17 35.67 29.95
C LEU A 637 -8.36 36.24 30.74
N LEU A 638 -8.49 37.56 30.69
CA LEU A 638 -9.64 38.31 31.17
C LEU A 638 -10.60 38.51 30.01
N SER A 639 -11.79 37.93 30.13
CA SER A 639 -12.83 38.02 29.11
C SER A 639 -14.22 37.91 29.73
N ASP A 640 -15.21 38.41 29.00
CA ASP A 640 -16.63 38.28 29.35
C ASP A 640 -17.12 36.83 29.26
N VAL A 641 -16.41 35.99 28.49
CA VAL A 641 -16.62 34.55 28.44
C VAL A 641 -15.94 33.88 29.65
N PRO A 642 -16.68 33.21 30.56
CA PRO A 642 -16.13 32.70 31.82
C PRO A 642 -15.40 31.35 31.65
N LEU A 643 -14.42 31.30 30.73
CA LEU A 643 -13.61 30.11 30.47
C LEU A 643 -12.45 29.94 31.45
N GLY A 644 -11.95 31.02 32.06
CA GLY A 644 -10.74 30.96 32.88
C GLY A 644 -9.54 30.41 32.11
N LEU A 645 -9.39 30.83 30.85
CA LEU A 645 -8.35 30.35 29.94
C LEU A 645 -6.98 30.84 30.41
N LYS A 646 -6.04 29.90 30.56
CA LYS A 646 -4.63 30.20 30.74
C LYS A 646 -3.91 30.18 29.41
N ILE A 647 -2.96 31.08 29.20
CA ILE A 647 -2.23 31.22 27.94
C ILE A 647 -0.73 31.07 28.21
N LEU A 648 -0.10 30.19 27.43
CA LEU A 648 1.33 30.02 27.35
C LEU A 648 1.78 30.49 25.96
N ASP A 649 2.52 31.60 25.93
CA ASP A 649 3.04 32.17 24.69
C ASP A 649 4.44 31.62 24.41
N LEU A 650 4.61 31.00 23.25
CA LEU A 650 5.87 30.48 22.73
C LEU A 650 6.63 31.55 21.93
N GLY A 651 6.03 32.71 21.68
CA GLY A 651 6.64 33.86 21.01
C GLY A 651 5.71 34.53 20.00
N GLY A 652 5.49 35.83 20.16
CA GLY A 652 4.69 36.64 19.22
C GLY A 652 3.20 36.28 19.18
N GLY A 653 2.71 35.44 20.10
CA GLY A 653 1.30 35.13 20.27
C GLY A 653 0.55 36.15 21.14
N LEU A 654 1.27 36.96 21.93
CA LEU A 654 0.75 38.08 22.71
C LEU A 654 1.48 39.39 22.35
N ALA A 655 0.83 40.53 22.63
CA ALA A 655 1.42 41.86 22.46
C ALA A 655 2.68 42.06 23.34
N PRO A 656 3.66 42.87 22.90
CA PRO A 656 4.81 43.23 23.73
C PRO A 656 4.39 44.10 24.93
N ASP A 657 5.16 44.04 26.03
CA ASP A 657 5.03 44.88 27.24
C ASP A 657 3.76 44.70 28.11
N LEU A 658 3.28 43.46 28.25
CA LEU A 658 2.08 43.16 29.05
C LEU A 658 2.33 43.12 30.58
N THR A 659 1.35 43.62 31.34
CA THR A 659 1.36 43.64 32.83
C THR A 659 1.28 42.24 33.46
N PRO A 660 1.95 41.96 34.59
CA PRO A 660 2.12 40.57 35.05
C PRO A 660 0.78 39.85 35.31
N ASP A 661 0.69 38.65 34.72
CA ASP A 661 -0.23 37.54 35.02
C ASP A 661 -1.66 37.61 34.46
N LYS A 662 -2.05 38.72 33.82
CA LYS A 662 -3.36 38.88 33.18
C LYS A 662 -3.26 39.53 31.80
N VAL A 663 -4.02 39.01 30.83
CA VAL A 663 -4.12 39.55 29.46
C VAL A 663 -5.58 39.75 29.07
N ARG A 664 -5.87 40.73 28.22
CA ARG A 664 -7.20 40.94 27.63
C ARG A 664 -7.26 40.30 26.25
N VAL A 665 -8.46 40.16 25.70
CA VAL A 665 -8.66 39.59 24.36
C VAL A 665 -7.94 40.43 23.29
N ASP A 666 -7.92 41.75 23.45
CA ASP A 666 -7.24 42.68 22.53
C ASP A 666 -5.71 42.52 22.52
N ASP A 667 -5.14 41.94 23.59
CA ASP A 667 -3.69 41.72 23.74
C ASP A 667 -3.21 40.43 23.06
N ILE A 668 -4.13 39.60 22.56
CA ILE A 668 -3.79 38.40 21.80
C ILE A 668 -3.27 38.84 20.43
N GLU A 669 -2.22 38.21 19.92
CA GLU A 669 -1.71 38.40 18.54
C GLU A 669 -1.71 37.11 17.72
N SER A 670 -1.88 35.96 18.38
CA SER A 670 -2.08 34.67 17.72
C SER A 670 -3.33 34.71 16.83
N LEU A 671 -3.11 34.60 15.52
CA LEU A 671 -4.16 34.56 14.50
C LEU A 671 -5.18 33.43 14.73
N PRO A 672 -4.75 32.16 14.96
CA PRO A 672 -5.71 31.08 15.19
C PRO A 672 -6.49 31.24 16.51
N LEU A 673 -5.87 31.76 17.58
CA LEU A 673 -6.58 32.01 18.84
C LEU A 673 -7.62 33.12 18.70
N LYS A 674 -7.28 34.22 17.99
CA LYS A 674 -8.25 35.27 17.65
C LYS A 674 -9.46 34.69 16.90
N ALA A 675 -9.22 33.86 15.89
CA ALA A 675 -10.27 33.28 15.07
C ALA A 675 -11.25 32.42 15.90
N VAL A 676 -10.73 31.50 16.73
CA VAL A 676 -11.59 30.70 17.63
C VAL A 676 -12.33 31.59 18.64
N TRP A 677 -11.66 32.61 19.17
CA TRP A 677 -12.25 33.51 20.16
C TRP A 677 -13.38 34.37 19.61
N THR A 678 -13.28 34.82 18.36
CA THR A 678 -14.35 35.51 17.63
C THR A 678 -15.60 34.64 17.56
N GLY A 679 -15.44 33.34 17.24
CA GLY A 679 -16.54 32.38 17.23
C GLY A 679 -17.16 32.16 18.61
N LEU A 680 -16.33 32.03 19.65
CA LEU A 680 -16.78 31.87 21.03
C LEU A 680 -17.51 33.09 21.59
N SER A 681 -17.27 34.27 21.03
CA SER A 681 -17.79 35.55 21.52
C SER A 681 -19.01 36.04 20.72
N LEU A 682 -19.51 35.25 19.76
CA LEU A 682 -20.76 35.54 19.06
C LEU A 682 -21.95 35.63 20.02
N ARG A 683 -22.87 36.56 19.77
CA ARG A 683 -24.11 36.71 20.54
C ARG A 683 -24.91 35.39 20.50
N ASP A 684 -25.61 35.08 21.60
CA ASP A 684 -26.43 33.88 21.79
C ASP A 684 -25.69 32.53 21.90
N VAL A 685 -24.35 32.51 21.79
CA VAL A 685 -23.51 31.32 22.03
C VAL A 685 -23.34 31.01 23.53
N TRP A 686 -23.43 32.04 24.38
CA TRP A 686 -23.38 31.93 25.85
C TRP A 686 -24.69 32.42 26.47
N SER A 687 -25.66 31.54 26.65
CA SER A 687 -26.87 31.84 27.43
C SER A 687 -26.64 31.58 28.92
N THR A 688 -26.86 32.60 29.75
CA THR A 688 -26.76 32.54 31.22
C THR A 688 -28.10 32.30 31.92
N GLU A 689 -29.14 31.88 31.19
CA GLU A 689 -30.43 31.55 31.80
C GLU A 689 -30.39 30.14 32.45
N PRO A 690 -30.76 30.01 33.74
CA PRO A 690 -30.84 28.70 34.40
C PRO A 690 -32.02 27.91 33.84
N VAL A 691 -31.75 26.76 33.25
CA VAL A 691 -32.80 25.81 32.80
C VAL A 691 -33.29 25.03 34.00
N ASP A 692 -34.61 24.97 34.21
CA ASP A 692 -35.26 24.22 35.29
C ASP A 692 -34.83 22.76 35.30
N VAL A 693 -34.21 22.34 36.40
CA VAL A 693 -33.63 21.01 36.55
C VAL A 693 -34.63 20.11 37.26
N ASP A 694 -35.07 19.03 36.59
CA ASP A 694 -35.90 17.99 37.20
C ASP A 694 -35.09 17.25 38.30
N PHE A 695 -35.37 17.61 39.55
CA PHE A 695 -34.67 17.15 40.77
C PHE A 695 -34.61 15.61 40.91
N LYS A 696 -35.44 14.85 40.17
CA LYS A 696 -35.44 13.39 40.18
C LYS A 696 -34.29 12.75 39.40
N GLY A 697 -33.78 13.41 38.35
CA GLY A 697 -32.65 12.93 37.55
C GLY A 697 -31.29 13.19 38.19
N LEU A 698 -31.18 14.25 38.99
CA LEU A 698 -29.92 14.69 39.61
C LEU A 698 -29.56 13.83 40.84
N MET A 699 -30.56 13.40 41.62
CA MET A 699 -30.40 12.51 42.79
C MET A 699 -29.92 11.10 42.45
N SER A 700 -30.16 10.59 41.23
CA SER A 700 -29.65 9.27 40.81
C SER A 700 -28.18 9.29 40.38
N SER A 701 -27.63 10.47 40.06
CA SER A 701 -26.20 10.69 39.78
C SER A 701 -25.40 11.06 41.04
N LEU A 702 -26.01 11.77 41.99
CA LEU A 702 -25.39 12.16 43.26
C LEU A 702 -25.18 10.98 44.23
N THR A 703 -26.01 9.94 44.13
CA THR A 703 -25.96 8.78 45.04
C THR A 703 -24.88 7.75 44.70
N ARG A 704 -24.13 7.93 43.60
CA ARG A 704 -23.01 7.03 43.24
C ARG A 704 -21.62 7.52 43.67
N HIS A 705 -21.49 8.70 44.27
CA HIS A 705 -20.19 9.31 44.57
C HIS A 705 -20.02 9.85 46.01
N TRP A 706 -20.89 9.48 46.94
CA TRP A 706 -20.66 9.77 48.35
C TRP A 706 -20.48 8.48 49.17
N ASP A 707 -19.31 7.85 48.99
CA ASP A 707 -18.75 6.97 50.02
C ASP A 707 -17.45 7.57 50.54
N ALA A 708 -17.43 7.76 51.86
CA ALA A 708 -16.36 8.36 52.62
C ALA A 708 -15.28 7.31 52.92
N THR A 709 -14.05 7.56 52.47
CA THR A 709 -12.79 7.22 53.17
C THR A 709 -11.66 7.99 52.50
N GLY A 710 -10.80 8.62 53.31
CA GLY A 710 -9.95 9.74 52.89
C GLY A 710 -8.78 9.41 51.96
N GLY A 711 -8.32 10.44 51.24
CA GLY A 711 -7.03 10.45 50.56
C GLY A 711 -6.99 11.31 49.29
N GLY A 712 -6.70 12.60 49.43
CA GLY A 712 -6.17 13.46 48.35
C GLY A 712 -7.16 13.93 47.28
N ALA A 713 -7.82 15.06 47.52
CA ALA A 713 -8.46 15.82 46.44
C ALA A 713 -7.40 16.27 45.43
N VAL A 714 -7.43 15.71 44.21
CA VAL A 714 -6.69 16.23 43.06
C VAL A 714 -7.31 17.58 42.68
N PRO A 715 -6.55 18.69 42.56
CA PRO A 715 -7.11 19.97 42.17
C PRO A 715 -7.72 19.90 40.76
N SER A 716 -8.90 20.50 40.62
CA SER A 716 -9.62 20.81 39.38
C SER A 716 -8.69 21.29 38.24
N GLY A 717 -8.78 20.66 37.06
CA GLY A 717 -8.03 21.06 35.85
C GLY A 717 -8.54 22.37 35.24
N PHE A 718 -7.62 23.17 34.67
CA PHE A 718 -7.87 24.50 34.08
C PHE A 718 -7.81 24.44 32.54
N ASN A 719 -8.39 25.45 31.87
CA ASN A 719 -8.33 25.60 30.41
C ASN A 719 -6.99 26.21 30.00
N LEU A 720 -6.34 25.70 28.95
CA LEU A 720 -5.00 26.11 28.54
C LEU A 720 -4.92 26.33 27.01
N ALA A 721 -4.31 27.42 26.59
CA ALA A 721 -3.90 27.68 25.22
C ALA A 721 -2.38 27.83 25.17
N VAL A 722 -1.74 27.06 24.30
CA VAL A 722 -0.34 27.23 23.91
C VAL A 722 -0.36 27.91 22.54
N ILE A 723 0.29 29.07 22.41
CA ILE A 723 0.19 29.88 21.20
C ILE A 723 1.53 30.42 20.73
N ASN A 724 1.61 30.71 19.43
CA ASN A 724 2.50 31.71 18.85
C ASN A 724 1.69 32.54 17.84
N LYS A 725 2.33 33.40 17.03
CA LYS A 725 1.63 34.24 16.04
C LYS A 725 0.73 33.47 15.06
N ILE A 726 1.16 32.31 14.58
CA ILE A 726 0.52 31.53 13.49
C ILE A 726 0.01 30.16 13.94
N TYR A 727 0.25 29.77 15.20
CA TYR A 727 -0.07 28.45 15.73
C TYR A 727 -0.81 28.55 17.06
N MET A 728 -1.71 27.62 17.29
CA MET A 728 -2.42 27.45 18.56
C MET A 728 -2.68 25.97 18.83
N ASN A 729 -2.45 25.58 20.07
CA ASN A 729 -2.97 24.37 20.67
C ASN A 729 -3.83 24.74 21.89
N LEU A 730 -5.13 24.48 21.80
CA LEU A 730 -6.14 24.93 22.75
C LEU A 730 -6.87 23.74 23.37
N HIS A 731 -6.77 23.66 24.70
CA HIS A 731 -7.45 22.68 25.54
C HIS A 731 -8.55 23.36 26.36
N LEU A 732 -9.81 22.95 26.14
CA LEU A 732 -10.96 23.44 26.89
C LEU A 732 -11.70 22.29 27.58
N ARG A 733 -11.85 22.39 28.89
CA ARG A 733 -12.70 21.60 29.75
C ARG A 733 -13.90 22.44 30.19
N LEU A 734 -15.08 22.06 29.69
CA LEU A 734 -16.35 22.73 29.97
C LEU A 734 -17.27 21.75 30.68
N GLY A 735 -17.17 21.71 32.02
CA GLY A 735 -17.85 20.70 32.82
C GLY A 735 -17.32 19.30 32.50
N TYR A 736 -18.13 18.50 31.82
CA TYR A 736 -17.80 17.14 31.40
C TYR A 736 -17.44 17.02 29.92
N HIS A 737 -17.42 18.13 29.17
CA HIS A 737 -16.98 18.16 27.77
C HIS A 737 -15.52 18.58 27.70
N PHE A 738 -14.74 17.84 26.91
CA PHE A 738 -13.33 18.07 26.65
C PHE A 738 -13.16 18.37 25.16
N ASN A 739 -12.60 19.54 24.85
CA ASN A 739 -12.31 20.00 23.50
C ASN A 739 -10.80 20.21 23.36
N LEU A 740 -10.26 19.78 22.24
CA LEU A 740 -8.91 20.05 21.80
C LEU A 740 -8.95 20.62 20.39
N ILE A 741 -8.29 21.77 20.19
CA ILE A 741 -8.06 22.35 18.87
C ILE A 741 -6.55 22.52 18.70
N ASP A 742 -6.00 21.93 17.65
CA ASP A 742 -4.64 22.19 17.19
C ASP A 742 -4.72 22.81 15.80
N ALA A 743 -4.14 24.00 15.62
CA ALA A 743 -4.33 24.78 14.41
C ALA A 743 -3.08 25.57 14.02
N ARG A 744 -2.80 25.58 12.72
CA ARG A 744 -1.78 26.44 12.09
C ARG A 744 -2.41 27.27 10.96
N MET A 745 -2.07 28.55 10.95
CA MET A 745 -2.61 29.57 10.07
C MET A 745 -1.47 30.48 9.57
N ASP A 746 -0.84 30.00 8.50
CA ASP A 746 0.33 30.51 7.78
C ASP A 746 -0.11 31.07 6.40
N ASP A 747 0.79 31.79 5.72
CA ASP A 747 0.53 32.36 4.40
C ASP A 747 0.61 31.30 3.28
N GLU A 748 1.38 30.22 3.49
CA GLU A 748 1.48 29.08 2.58
C GLU A 748 0.36 28.06 2.91
N PRO A 749 -0.60 27.81 2.00
CA PRO A 749 -1.74 26.93 2.27
C PRO A 749 -1.33 25.52 2.72
N GLN A 750 -0.24 24.99 2.17
CA GLN A 750 0.26 23.64 2.44
C GLN A 750 0.62 23.41 3.92
N HIS A 751 0.95 24.48 4.66
CA HIS A 751 1.28 24.40 6.08
C HIS A 751 0.06 24.52 6.99
N ASN A 752 -1.11 24.84 6.44
CA ASN A 752 -2.28 25.16 7.23
C ASN A 752 -3.09 23.91 7.58
N HIS A 753 -3.45 23.79 8.85
CA HIS A 753 -4.24 22.68 9.34
C HIS A 753 -5.13 23.07 10.52
N ILE A 754 -6.20 22.30 10.69
CA ILE A 754 -7.02 22.28 11.89
C ILE A 754 -7.27 20.82 12.26
N TYR A 755 -6.93 20.48 13.49
CA TYR A 755 -7.29 19.22 14.14
C TYR A 755 -8.20 19.54 15.33
N PHE A 756 -9.39 18.97 15.34
CA PHE A 756 -10.38 19.14 16.38
C PHE A 756 -10.73 17.79 17.01
N ARG A 757 -10.83 17.75 18.33
CA ARG A 757 -11.29 16.58 19.07
C ARG A 757 -12.27 16.98 20.16
N PHE A 758 -13.38 16.28 20.25
CA PHE A 758 -14.42 16.46 21.26
C PHE A 758 -14.74 15.12 21.94
N VAL A 759 -14.85 15.10 23.27
CA VAL A 759 -15.29 13.92 24.04
C VAL A 759 -15.94 14.30 25.37
N GLY A 760 -16.80 13.43 25.93
CA GLY A 760 -17.34 13.54 27.29
C GLY A 760 -18.80 13.99 27.38
N GLY A 761 -19.41 14.07 28.57
CA GLY A 761 -20.83 14.42 28.80
C GLY A 761 -21.41 13.76 30.05
N VAL A 762 -22.56 14.24 30.54
CA VAL A 762 -23.18 13.79 31.83
C VAL A 762 -24.23 12.70 31.63
N THR A 763 -24.70 12.50 30.41
CA THR A 763 -25.85 11.65 30.09
C THR A 763 -25.47 10.23 29.67
N ASP A 764 -26.48 9.38 29.53
CA ASP A 764 -26.31 8.00 29.06
C ASP A 764 -25.65 7.96 27.66
N ILE A 765 -25.03 6.83 27.35
CA ILE A 765 -24.18 6.68 26.16
C ILE A 765 -24.93 6.90 24.84
N THR A 766 -26.25 6.67 24.81
CA THR A 766 -27.06 6.88 23.59
C THR A 766 -27.21 8.36 23.26
N ARG A 767 -27.46 9.21 24.26
CA ARG A 767 -27.54 10.67 24.07
C ARG A 767 -26.20 11.29 23.70
N ARG A 768 -25.11 10.82 24.33
CA ARG A 768 -23.76 11.26 24.00
C ARG A 768 -23.36 10.88 22.56
N SER A 769 -23.78 9.70 22.10
CA SER A 769 -23.59 9.25 20.70
C SER A 769 -24.38 10.11 19.71
N ARG A 770 -25.63 10.50 20.02
CA ARG A 770 -26.43 11.40 19.16
C ARG A 770 -25.80 12.77 19.02
N ARG A 771 -25.28 13.34 20.11
CA ARG A 771 -24.54 14.61 20.05
C ARG A 771 -23.26 14.48 19.21
N ALA A 772 -22.54 13.37 19.34
CA ALA A 772 -21.37 13.11 18.48
C ALA A 772 -21.76 13.09 16.99
N GLN A 773 -22.93 12.53 16.64
CA GLN A 773 -23.48 12.58 15.28
C GLN A 773 -23.83 14.00 14.84
N VAL A 774 -24.51 14.80 15.67
CA VAL A 774 -24.82 16.22 15.38
C VAL A 774 -23.53 16.99 15.08
N LEU A 775 -22.52 16.83 15.95
CA LEU A 775 -21.21 17.47 15.81
C LEU A 775 -20.55 17.07 14.49
N ALA A 776 -20.46 15.78 14.20
CA ALA A 776 -19.82 15.30 12.99
C ALA A 776 -20.53 15.77 11.73
N GLN A 777 -21.86 15.79 11.69
CA GLN A 777 -22.61 16.29 10.53
C GLN A 777 -22.41 17.78 10.30
N ILE A 778 -22.42 18.60 11.35
CA ILE A 778 -22.11 20.03 11.25
C ILE A 778 -20.66 20.21 10.75
N LEU A 779 -19.69 19.52 11.34
CA LEU A 779 -18.29 19.59 10.93
C LEU A 779 -18.10 19.19 9.46
N THR A 780 -18.74 18.11 9.01
CA THR A 780 -18.71 17.66 7.60
C THR A 780 -19.29 18.69 6.64
N ALA A 781 -20.40 19.34 7.00
CA ALA A 781 -20.97 20.42 6.20
C ALA A 781 -20.03 21.63 6.10
N TYR A 782 -19.24 21.87 7.15
CA TYR A 782 -18.14 22.82 7.14
C TYR A 782 -16.81 22.20 6.64
N GLN A 783 -16.86 21.19 5.76
CA GLN A 783 -15.73 20.58 5.06
C GLN A 783 -14.63 19.98 5.95
N PHE A 784 -14.89 19.75 7.25
CA PHE A 784 -14.01 18.94 8.07
C PHE A 784 -14.22 17.45 7.74
N HIS A 785 -13.14 16.69 7.70
CA HIS A 785 -13.23 15.25 7.75
C HIS A 785 -13.48 14.80 9.20
N ALA A 786 -14.74 14.51 9.54
CA ALA A 786 -15.15 14.14 10.89
C ALA A 786 -15.43 12.63 11.04
N VAL A 787 -14.81 12.00 12.04
CA VAL A 787 -15.00 10.59 12.42
C VAL A 787 -15.62 10.55 13.81
N THR A 788 -16.57 9.63 14.02
CA THR A 788 -17.20 9.40 15.33
C THR A 788 -16.94 7.99 15.83
N LYS A 789 -16.68 7.83 17.13
CA LYS A 789 -16.59 6.54 17.82
C LYS A 789 -17.24 6.66 19.19
N GLY A 790 -18.49 6.21 19.30
CA GLY A 790 -19.29 6.42 20.51
C GLY A 790 -19.56 7.91 20.72
N ASP A 791 -19.00 8.48 21.81
CA ASP A 791 -19.12 9.92 22.12
C ASP A 791 -17.91 10.77 21.72
N LEU A 792 -16.87 10.15 21.16
CA LEU A 792 -15.69 10.80 20.63
C LEU A 792 -15.96 11.30 19.21
N VAL A 793 -15.63 12.56 18.95
CA VAL A 793 -15.59 13.16 17.61
C VAL A 793 -14.17 13.63 17.34
N VAL A 794 -13.61 13.27 16.19
CA VAL A 794 -12.33 13.77 15.70
C VAL A 794 -12.56 14.36 14.32
N ALA A 795 -12.12 15.60 14.10
CA ALA A 795 -12.29 16.32 12.84
C ALA A 795 -10.95 16.87 12.36
N ARG A 796 -10.69 16.78 11.05
CA ARG A 796 -9.46 17.28 10.43
C ARG A 796 -9.77 18.13 9.21
N LEU A 797 -8.96 19.16 9.00
CA LEU A 797 -9.00 20.00 7.81
C LEU A 797 -7.57 20.45 7.49
N LEU A 798 -7.16 20.33 6.22
CA LEU A 798 -5.79 20.55 5.76
C LEU A 798 -5.79 21.43 4.51
N HIS A 799 -4.69 22.15 4.32
CA HIS A 799 -4.28 22.77 3.06
C HIS A 799 -5.22 23.86 2.52
N LEU A 800 -5.93 24.58 3.40
CA LEU A 800 -6.76 25.72 3.00
C LEU A 800 -6.00 27.05 3.06
N PRO A 801 -6.37 28.03 2.24
CA PRO A 801 -5.91 29.40 2.37
C PRO A 801 -6.12 29.95 3.78
N LYS A 802 -5.26 30.88 4.17
CA LYS A 802 -5.20 31.45 5.52
C LYS A 802 -6.55 32.02 5.98
N GLU A 803 -7.24 32.72 5.09
CA GLU A 803 -8.54 33.33 5.35
C GLU A 803 -9.62 32.28 5.63
N GLU A 804 -9.64 31.21 4.83
CA GLU A 804 -10.59 30.10 4.98
C GLU A 804 -10.35 29.31 6.27
N ILE A 805 -9.09 29.01 6.62
CA ILE A 805 -8.73 28.41 7.92
C ILE A 805 -9.29 29.25 9.07
N GLY A 806 -9.12 30.57 9.00
CA GLY A 806 -9.65 31.50 9.99
C GLY A 806 -11.17 31.40 10.14
N GLN A 807 -11.91 31.31 9.04
CA GLN A 807 -13.37 31.12 9.07
C GLN A 807 -13.77 29.78 9.69
N ARG A 808 -13.06 28.69 9.37
CA ARG A 808 -13.32 27.36 9.96
C ARG A 808 -13.06 27.35 11.46
N LEU A 809 -12.04 28.06 11.93
CA LEU A 809 -11.76 28.22 13.36
C LEU A 809 -12.86 29.01 14.08
N GLN A 810 -13.46 30.02 13.43
CA GLN A 810 -14.63 30.73 13.98
C GLN A 810 -15.83 29.79 14.14
N VAL A 811 -16.08 28.93 13.15
CA VAL A 811 -17.14 27.92 13.22
C VAL A 811 -16.90 26.96 14.39
N LEU A 812 -15.66 26.49 14.59
CA LEU A 812 -15.33 25.65 15.75
C LEU A 812 -15.59 26.37 17.08
N GLY A 813 -15.26 27.66 17.18
CA GLY A 813 -15.58 28.48 18.35
C GLY A 813 -17.08 28.52 18.65
N ALA A 814 -17.92 28.77 17.63
CA ALA A 814 -19.38 28.76 17.78
C ALA A 814 -19.91 27.37 18.16
N LEU A 815 -19.38 26.32 17.54
CA LEU A 815 -19.75 24.93 17.80
C LEU A 815 -19.46 24.51 19.24
N ILE A 816 -18.31 24.92 19.80
CA ILE A 816 -17.95 24.63 21.19
C ILE A 816 -18.98 25.23 22.15
N GLY A 817 -19.42 26.47 21.95
CA GLY A 817 -20.45 27.07 22.79
C GLY A 817 -21.81 26.39 22.64
N PHE A 818 -22.21 26.06 21.41
CA PHE A 818 -23.45 25.34 21.10
C PHE A 818 -23.55 23.98 21.78
N THR A 819 -22.42 23.27 21.96
CA THR A 819 -22.41 21.90 22.50
C THR A 819 -22.68 21.76 24.00
N ARG A 820 -22.57 22.83 24.78
CA ARG A 820 -22.62 22.75 26.26
C ARG A 820 -23.93 22.21 26.84
N GLN A 821 -25.05 22.33 26.12
CA GLN A 821 -26.39 21.96 26.62
C GLN A 821 -27.11 20.91 25.75
N LEU A 822 -26.50 20.46 24.63
CA LEU A 822 -27.12 19.54 23.67
C LEU A 822 -27.50 18.18 24.29
N ASP A 823 -26.69 17.68 25.21
CA ASP A 823 -26.88 16.35 25.84
C ASP A 823 -28.21 16.17 26.57
N ILE A 824 -28.71 17.25 27.16
CA ILE A 824 -29.93 17.25 27.98
C ILE A 824 -31.17 17.29 27.07
N GLN A 825 -31.03 17.86 25.88
CA GLN A 825 -32.12 18.17 24.96
C GLN A 825 -32.29 17.12 23.84
N LEU A 826 -31.26 16.33 23.53
CA LEU A 826 -31.32 15.23 22.54
C LEU A 826 -32.01 13.98 23.11
N ARG A 827 -33.33 13.89 22.95
CA ARG A 827 -34.15 12.78 23.51
C ARG A 827 -34.45 11.68 22.48
N SER A 828 -34.44 12.00 21.20
CA SER A 828 -34.76 11.12 20.07
C SER A 828 -33.85 11.36 18.85
N ASP A 829 -33.84 10.45 17.88
CA ASP A 829 -33.04 10.61 16.65
C ASP A 829 -33.60 11.72 15.74
N GLN A 830 -34.90 12.04 15.85
CA GLN A 830 -35.52 13.17 15.15
C GLN A 830 -34.99 14.52 15.63
N ASP A 831 -34.47 14.59 16.87
CA ASP A 831 -33.88 15.83 17.39
C ASP A 831 -32.55 16.16 16.68
N ILE A 832 -31.86 15.18 16.09
CA ILE A 832 -30.55 15.39 15.42
C ILE A 832 -30.69 16.40 14.28
N ALA A 833 -31.61 16.14 13.34
CA ALA A 833 -31.84 17.03 12.20
C ALA A 833 -32.25 18.43 12.65
N ARG A 834 -33.14 18.53 13.65
CA ARG A 834 -33.59 19.81 14.21
C ARG A 834 -32.43 20.65 14.76
N PHE A 835 -31.53 20.04 15.54
CA PHE A 835 -30.41 20.77 16.14
C PHE A 835 -29.34 21.16 15.11
N ILE A 836 -29.19 20.38 14.04
CA ILE A 836 -28.33 20.73 12.92
C ILE A 836 -28.89 21.96 12.19
N ASP A 837 -30.18 21.95 11.85
CA ASP A 837 -30.85 23.08 11.20
C ASP A 837 -30.82 24.33 12.09
N GLU A 838 -31.03 24.16 13.40
CA GLU A 838 -30.93 25.25 14.38
C GLU A 838 -29.54 25.88 14.40
N PHE A 839 -28.48 25.08 14.36
CA PHE A 839 -27.10 25.60 14.28
C PHE A 839 -26.89 26.41 13.01
N PHE A 840 -27.28 25.88 11.84
CA PHE A 840 -27.14 26.61 10.57
C PHE A 840 -27.96 27.89 10.53
N ASN A 841 -29.19 27.87 11.05
CA ASN A 841 -30.06 29.04 11.08
C ASN A 841 -29.51 30.14 12.01
N ARG A 842 -29.04 29.78 13.20
CA ARG A 842 -28.43 30.73 14.16
C ARG A 842 -27.11 31.32 13.63
N HIS A 843 -26.37 30.54 12.84
CA HIS A 843 -25.05 30.92 12.34
C HIS A 843 -24.99 31.08 10.82
N ALA A 844 -26.10 31.45 10.18
CA ALA A 844 -26.20 31.58 8.72
C ALA A 844 -25.17 32.56 8.11
N HIS A 845 -24.74 33.56 8.88
CA HIS A 845 -23.68 34.51 8.51
C HIS A 845 -22.29 33.84 8.37
N LEU A 846 -22.03 32.73 9.07
CA LEU A 846 -20.82 31.93 8.89
C LEU A 846 -20.94 31.02 7.65
N ALA A 847 -22.15 30.58 7.31
CA ALA A 847 -22.40 29.75 6.14
C ALA A 847 -22.31 30.52 4.80
N GLN A 848 -22.61 31.82 4.78
CA GLN A 848 -22.47 32.68 3.59
C GLN A 848 -21.01 32.86 3.12
N SER A 849 -20.04 32.54 3.96
CA SER A 849 -18.60 32.58 3.60
C SER A 849 -18.12 31.33 2.82
N LEU A 850 -19.01 30.36 2.58
CA LEU A 850 -18.73 29.09 1.90
C LEU A 850 -19.18 29.02 0.43
N MET A 851 -19.99 30.00 0.01
CA MET A 851 -20.36 30.26 -1.38
C MET A 851 -19.47 31.35 -1.94
#